data_AF-A0A9W7WFH6-F1
#
_entry.id   AF-A0A9W7WFH6-F1
#
_cell.length_a   1.000
_cell.length_b   1.000
_cell.length_c   1.000
_cell.angle_alpha   90.00
_cell.angle_beta   90.00
_cell.angle_gamma   90.00
#
_symmetry.space_group_name_H-M   'P 1'
#
loop_
_entity.id
_entity.type
_entity.pdbx_description
1 polymer ?
#
loop_
_entity_poly.entity_id
_entity_poly.type
_entity_poly.pdbx_seq_one_letter_code
_entity_poly.pdbx_strand_id
1 'polypeptide(L)'
;MAGKAKLFDSNCNFSSNVNRNADGFQSRSSDNALRFTSPSKAQHTETQDQIGRCFNKLRSLRPSDNPTLKTELNLLFDQLISENYINITHDNIHPQVVCELLVHTSRLVPLSQEHLVIKLCQLIHQLLNQMQVIVDEQTLDVLVSYCTRALRTCSSWTHPEVMLSLSSLVYGNGYKCQWHLPDLLGEAGVLVRYSDPVQPDIELRRSAVHCIANLCLSVSGQPYLEDPFKGVCYGILLRTLQSPKPPNVEDIIFCTLLHSALRGMQCFLNGGKWKAVPNQDLGTLLAVFKRYMFHGLPGINVEMPQVLYPAPLPQYETLPAPKPESSQDSTPQKKTTGNKKRKSRGKGKKAGAEGTRGEEDGESETGAGGVDHPACSVWPPGMQSPCVTSPSRVTPHLHSSWIKGSSDSEFSDPEGGMQTKLRLYQARVRQSALQCFLGVVRCVEKRVLYGYWSSFVPDAPGIGGPPPLTLLTIALKDPSPKVRAGSLQVLSALLEGSRQFLSTAEDTSAPRQAFTPFSATLAASIRELHRCLLLALLAESSYQTLTQVLKCLAHLVSSVPYNRLRPGLLSPLWKQIRPYVRHRDVNVRVSSLTLFGALVSTQAPLPEIHLLLHQPGSTSSHSTPGITTPQELSQNWRQPVRREEETSSSPGGGAEGAAEGQCWLLQLCVALITQPREEPCSDSDAGGSGAAALEPSPVRLEALQVLAHLVKAYFSLVQASLLELGQLGTRCLTEPDPSVQLHGTKLLEELGTCIIQHYRADVDTRSAKRVPVCQVVQFWSEVLGGPLIGALQNEQHPTLQTSACDTLSSILPQAFSQLPDKTQVLCITILLGLTYSDNSLVKAAAVRALGVYILFPCLREDVMFVADTANAILTALDDRSPNVRAKAAWSLGNLTDTLIVNMQSVGLEFQQEFSDMLLLNMLRSATKASGDKDRVKSNAVRALGNLLHFLQPGHLGKPVFVQPLQEAMKALIDTVRGDATMKVRWNACYALGNAFRNPNLPLGMAIWSNEAYSALSHVVTSCKNFKVRIKSAVALSIPVTRDRYGDACMFAEVWRALAQALEHSEETEDFLEYRYCASLRTQLCHALLHLLSICALDDLPAVRSSLNDQSRPILKDFLVRYLSDRGVALVAGGDGAEEDYTEDQTATGDGLMVLSETLRRLKELQREAVTDSSEDLRTVLDFLEDVVRDAEVMKEADCKVSIFTHSEAPQKSN
;
A
#
# COMPACT_ATOMS: atom_id res chain seq x y z
N MET A 1 16.26 19.02 15.49
CA MET A 1 16.95 19.10 14.18
C MET A 1 16.82 17.74 13.52
N ALA A 2 15.98 17.65 12.50
CA ALA A 2 15.45 16.38 11.99
C ALA A 2 16.04 16.04 10.62
N GLY A 3 16.86 14.99 10.57
CA GLY A 3 17.13 14.24 9.35
C GLY A 3 16.07 13.16 9.16
N LYS A 4 15.42 13.12 7.99
CA LYS A 4 14.53 12.05 7.56
C LYS A 4 15.20 11.29 6.41
N ALA A 5 15.54 10.04 6.66
CA ALA A 5 15.79 9.03 5.65
C ALA A 5 14.45 8.48 5.11
N LYS A 6 14.39 8.19 3.81
CA LYS A 6 13.36 7.36 3.17
C LYS A 6 14.06 6.28 2.34
N LEU A 7 13.59 5.05 2.52
CA LEU A 7 13.91 3.84 1.74
C LEU A 7 13.12 3.81 0.42
N PHE A 8 13.65 2.99 -0.49
CA PHE A 8 13.40 2.80 -1.92
C PHE A 8 11.96 2.53 -2.38
N ASP A 9 11.65 2.99 -3.61
CA ASP A 9 10.95 2.19 -4.62
C ASP A 9 11.37 2.60 -6.05
N SER A 10 11.35 1.63 -6.97
CA SER A 10 12.19 1.56 -8.18
C SER A 10 11.51 1.96 -9.51
N ASN A 11 12.36 2.40 -10.45
CA ASN A 11 12.28 2.38 -11.92
C ASN A 11 11.29 3.31 -12.67
N CYS A 12 11.85 4.31 -13.36
CA CYS A 12 12.17 4.24 -14.81
C CYS A 12 12.63 5.64 -15.28
N ASN A 13 13.92 5.81 -15.60
CA ASN A 13 14.37 6.72 -16.66
C ASN A 13 15.82 6.39 -17.03
N PHE A 14 15.98 5.87 -18.25
CA PHE A 14 17.24 5.80 -18.97
C PHE A 14 17.74 7.23 -19.28
N SER A 15 18.98 7.56 -18.90
CA SER A 15 20.02 7.98 -19.86
C SER A 15 21.30 8.46 -19.15
N SER A 16 22.41 7.93 -19.66
CA SER A 16 23.76 8.51 -19.78
C SER A 16 24.57 8.87 -18.53
N ASN A 17 25.49 7.95 -18.24
CA ASN A 17 26.73 8.08 -17.48
C ASN A 17 27.47 9.41 -17.69
N VAL A 18 27.88 10.04 -16.59
CA VAL A 18 29.04 10.93 -16.53
C VAL A 18 29.94 10.40 -15.43
N ASN A 19 31.08 9.82 -15.81
CA ASN A 19 32.11 9.34 -14.90
C ASN A 19 33.11 10.48 -14.63
N ARG A 20 33.53 10.64 -13.38
CA ARG A 20 34.62 11.54 -12.98
C ARG A 20 35.73 10.76 -12.26
N ASN A 21 36.95 11.17 -12.59
CA ASN A 21 38.23 11.04 -11.88
C ASN A 21 39.17 9.89 -12.28
N ALA A 22 40.31 10.27 -12.88
CA ALA A 22 41.64 9.90 -12.39
C ALA A 22 42.72 10.83 -13.00
N ASP A 23 43.47 11.51 -12.13
CA ASP A 23 44.77 12.12 -12.44
C ASP A 23 45.84 11.04 -12.66
N GLY A 24 46.83 11.29 -13.53
CA GLY A 24 48.05 10.47 -13.57
C GLY A 24 48.94 10.63 -14.81
N PHE A 25 49.94 11.52 -14.70
CA PHE A 25 51.29 11.47 -15.28
C PHE A 25 51.57 11.55 -16.80
N GLN A 26 52.58 12.38 -17.09
CA GLN A 26 53.23 12.69 -18.37
C GLN A 26 54.00 11.51 -18.99
N SER A 27 54.01 11.39 -20.33
CA SER A 27 55.23 11.09 -21.10
C SER A 27 55.10 11.45 -22.59
N ARG A 28 56.25 11.69 -23.22
CA ARG A 28 56.49 12.30 -24.54
C ARG A 28 56.42 11.33 -25.72
N SER A 29 56.10 11.91 -26.89
CA SER A 29 56.57 11.62 -28.27
C SER A 29 56.37 10.22 -28.88
N SER A 30 55.73 10.15 -30.05
CA SER A 30 56.40 10.04 -31.36
C SER A 30 55.40 9.89 -32.53
N ASP A 31 55.94 10.13 -33.73
CA ASP A 31 55.31 10.56 -34.98
C ASP A 31 54.43 9.59 -35.79
N ASN A 32 53.64 10.23 -36.66
CA ASN A 32 53.26 9.87 -38.04
C ASN A 32 52.38 8.64 -38.32
N ALA A 33 51.09 8.91 -38.60
CA ALA A 33 50.33 8.20 -39.63
C ALA A 33 49.26 9.11 -40.27
N LEU A 34 49.55 9.50 -41.52
CA LEU A 34 48.67 9.90 -42.63
C LEU A 34 47.19 10.22 -42.34
N ARG A 35 46.83 11.51 -42.44
CA ARG A 35 45.45 12.01 -42.46
C ARG A 35 44.75 11.68 -43.79
N PHE A 36 43.80 10.76 -43.76
CA PHE A 36 42.60 10.83 -44.59
C PHE A 36 41.48 11.44 -43.74
N THR A 37 41.18 12.72 -43.94
CA THR A 37 40.00 13.35 -43.35
C THR A 37 38.77 12.97 -44.17
N SER A 38 37.77 12.37 -43.52
CA SER A 38 36.46 12.11 -44.12
C SER A 38 35.78 13.43 -44.55
N PRO A 39 35.01 13.46 -45.66
CA PRO A 39 34.34 14.68 -46.13
C PRO A 39 33.40 15.31 -45.09
N SER A 40 32.86 14.49 -44.17
CA SER A 40 31.99 14.95 -43.09
C SER A 40 32.70 15.84 -42.06
N LYS A 41 33.96 15.55 -41.71
CA LYS A 41 34.70 16.35 -40.72
C LYS A 41 35.04 17.75 -41.23
N ALA A 42 35.35 17.89 -42.52
CA ALA A 42 35.65 19.19 -43.13
C ALA A 42 34.41 20.11 -43.17
N GLN A 43 33.24 19.55 -43.56
CA GLN A 43 31.97 20.28 -43.58
C GLN A 43 31.52 20.75 -42.18
N HIS A 44 31.77 19.96 -41.12
CA HIS A 44 31.48 20.37 -39.75
C HIS A 44 32.30 21.59 -39.29
N THR A 45 33.60 21.63 -39.61
CA THR A 45 34.47 22.78 -39.32
C THR A 45 34.10 24.04 -40.10
N GLU A 46 33.75 23.92 -41.39
CA GLU A 46 33.36 25.09 -42.21
C GLU A 46 32.04 25.72 -41.72
N THR A 47 31.05 24.88 -41.38
CA THR A 47 29.76 25.34 -40.83
C THR A 47 29.95 26.03 -39.48
N GLN A 48 30.85 25.52 -38.64
CA GLN A 48 31.18 26.12 -37.35
C GLN A 48 31.90 27.47 -37.48
N ASP A 49 32.86 27.58 -38.41
CA ASP A 49 33.56 28.84 -38.72
C ASP A 49 32.61 29.88 -39.34
N GLN A 50 31.60 29.44 -40.07
CA GLN A 50 30.56 30.30 -40.63
C GLN A 50 29.62 30.85 -39.55
N ILE A 51 29.16 30.01 -38.61
CA ILE A 51 28.36 30.45 -37.46
C ILE A 51 29.14 31.43 -36.57
N GLY A 52 30.41 31.12 -36.26
CA GLY A 52 31.29 31.99 -35.49
C GLY A 52 31.53 33.35 -36.17
N ARG A 53 31.72 33.38 -37.49
CA ARG A 53 31.82 34.62 -38.28
C ARG A 53 30.54 35.44 -38.22
N CYS A 54 29.37 34.82 -38.38
CA CYS A 54 28.08 35.50 -38.29
C CYS A 54 27.83 36.09 -36.89
N PHE A 55 28.18 35.35 -35.83
CA PHE A 55 28.05 35.81 -34.44
C PHE A 55 28.96 37.02 -34.15
N ASN A 56 30.22 36.95 -34.57
CA ASN A 56 31.18 38.06 -34.41
C ASN A 56 30.75 39.29 -35.19
N LYS A 57 30.25 39.11 -36.41
CA LYS A 57 29.73 40.20 -37.24
C LYS A 57 28.51 40.86 -36.61
N LEU A 58 27.53 40.09 -36.13
CA LEU A 58 26.37 40.62 -35.39
C LEU A 58 26.77 41.40 -34.11
N ARG A 59 27.76 40.92 -33.34
CA ARG A 59 28.27 41.60 -32.15
C ARG A 59 28.94 42.95 -32.46
N SER A 60 29.54 43.08 -33.65
CA SER A 60 30.20 44.31 -34.09
C SER A 60 29.23 45.43 -34.48
N LEU A 61 27.98 45.09 -34.81
CA LEU A 61 26.96 46.06 -35.21
C LEU A 61 26.54 46.95 -34.03
N ARG A 62 26.14 48.19 -34.34
CA ARG A 62 25.65 49.19 -33.40
C ARG A 62 24.33 49.81 -33.90
N PRO A 63 23.44 50.25 -33.01
CA PRO A 63 22.19 50.91 -33.42
C PRO A 63 22.50 52.15 -34.27
N SER A 64 21.93 52.22 -35.48
CA SER A 64 21.97 53.41 -36.35
C SER A 64 20.74 53.43 -37.25
N ASP A 65 20.27 54.62 -37.63
CA ASP A 65 19.09 54.77 -38.51
C ASP A 65 19.41 54.52 -40.00
N ASN A 66 20.56 53.91 -40.30
CA ASN A 66 21.05 53.70 -41.66
C ASN A 66 20.34 52.50 -42.34
N PRO A 67 19.81 52.64 -43.58
CA PRO A 67 19.21 51.52 -44.33
C PRO A 67 20.17 50.34 -44.58
N THR A 68 21.49 50.56 -44.53
CA THR A 68 22.49 49.50 -44.65
C THR A 68 22.44 48.49 -43.50
N LEU A 69 22.20 48.94 -42.27
CA LEU A 69 22.11 48.09 -41.08
C LEU A 69 20.96 47.09 -41.18
N LYS A 70 19.80 47.54 -41.69
CA LYS A 70 18.61 46.68 -41.86
C LYS A 70 18.87 45.54 -42.83
N THR A 71 19.51 45.85 -43.95
CA THR A 71 19.85 44.87 -45.00
C THR A 71 20.87 43.86 -44.47
N GLU A 72 21.85 44.33 -43.70
CA GLU A 72 22.88 43.48 -43.09
C GLU A 72 22.32 42.54 -42.01
N LEU A 73 21.44 43.04 -41.13
CA LEU A 73 20.73 42.20 -40.15
C LEU A 73 19.84 41.15 -40.83
N ASN A 74 19.13 41.54 -41.89
CA ASN A 74 18.27 40.63 -42.64
C ASN A 74 19.05 39.44 -43.22
N LEU A 75 20.20 39.71 -43.85
CA LEU A 75 21.07 38.69 -44.42
C LEU A 75 21.70 37.78 -43.34
N LEU A 76 22.13 38.36 -42.23
CA LEU A 76 22.74 37.61 -41.12
C LEU A 76 21.72 36.70 -40.42
N PHE A 77 20.48 37.14 -40.25
CA PHE A 77 19.42 36.29 -39.70
C PHE A 77 19.05 35.16 -40.65
N ASP A 78 18.91 35.43 -41.96
CA ASP A 78 18.62 34.36 -42.94
C ASP A 78 19.71 33.29 -42.95
N GLN A 79 20.98 33.71 -42.90
CA GLN A 79 22.12 32.80 -42.80
C GLN A 79 22.00 31.93 -41.54
N LEU A 80 21.86 32.53 -40.36
CA LEU A 80 21.77 31.78 -39.11
C LEU A 80 20.53 30.87 -39.02
N ILE A 81 19.37 31.32 -39.51
CA ILE A 81 18.14 30.50 -39.53
C ILE A 81 18.29 29.30 -40.46
N SER A 82 19.05 29.44 -41.56
CA SER A 82 19.27 28.35 -42.51
C SER A 82 20.28 27.28 -42.04
N GLU A 83 21.05 27.55 -40.98
CA GLU A 83 22.06 26.63 -40.47
C GLU A 83 21.44 25.44 -39.68
N ASN A 84 22.09 24.28 -39.77
CA ASN A 84 21.68 23.07 -39.06
C ASN A 84 22.53 22.86 -37.80
N TYR A 85 21.95 23.15 -36.63
CA TYR A 85 22.66 23.13 -35.35
C TYR A 85 22.75 21.72 -34.71
N ILE A 86 22.11 20.69 -35.29
CA ILE A 86 22.00 19.33 -34.72
C ILE A 86 23.36 18.62 -34.56
N ASN A 87 24.36 19.00 -35.34
CA ASN A 87 25.67 18.35 -35.35
C ASN A 87 26.78 19.15 -34.63
N ILE A 88 26.43 20.18 -33.85
CA ILE A 88 27.39 21.01 -33.12
C ILE A 88 27.58 20.42 -31.73
N THR A 89 28.80 19.98 -31.40
CA THR A 89 29.14 19.51 -30.04
C THR A 89 29.00 20.65 -29.03
N HIS A 90 28.31 20.40 -27.91
CA HIS A 90 28.04 21.37 -26.82
C HIS A 90 29.30 22.07 -26.26
N ASP A 91 30.50 21.53 -26.52
CA ASP A 91 31.78 22.07 -26.04
C ASP A 91 32.24 23.36 -26.76
N ASN A 92 31.65 23.74 -27.90
CA ASN A 92 32.22 24.80 -28.76
C ASN A 92 31.47 26.14 -28.78
N ILE A 93 30.17 26.20 -28.46
CA ILE A 93 29.40 27.44 -28.36
C ILE A 93 28.80 27.50 -26.95
N HIS A 94 29.41 28.31 -26.09
CA HIS A 94 28.92 28.48 -24.72
C HIS A 94 27.51 29.09 -24.71
N PRO A 95 26.57 28.57 -23.87
CA PRO A 95 25.23 29.14 -23.67
C PRO A 95 25.23 30.66 -23.45
N GLN A 96 26.21 31.17 -22.71
CA GLN A 96 26.40 32.59 -22.43
C GLN A 96 26.60 33.43 -23.71
N VAL A 97 27.34 32.90 -24.69
CA VAL A 97 27.63 33.59 -25.96
C VAL A 97 26.34 33.79 -26.77
N VAL A 98 25.47 32.78 -26.74
CA VAL A 98 24.15 32.81 -27.40
C VAL A 98 23.23 33.81 -26.69
N CYS A 99 23.17 33.76 -25.36
CA CYS A 99 22.40 34.71 -24.54
C CYS A 99 22.80 36.16 -24.84
N GLU A 100 24.09 36.49 -24.79
CA GLU A 100 24.62 37.83 -25.10
C GLU A 100 24.25 38.28 -26.52
N LEU A 101 24.35 37.37 -27.50
CA LEU A 101 24.01 37.65 -28.89
C LEU A 101 22.54 37.97 -29.06
N LEU A 102 21.65 37.18 -28.45
CA LEU A 102 20.20 37.40 -28.51
C LEU A 102 19.81 38.72 -27.84
N VAL A 103 20.40 39.03 -26.69
CA VAL A 103 20.21 40.33 -26.02
C VAL A 103 20.66 41.48 -26.92
N HIS A 104 21.85 41.39 -27.51
CA HIS A 104 22.38 42.44 -28.38
C HIS A 104 21.52 42.64 -29.62
N THR A 105 21.14 41.55 -30.31
CA THR A 105 20.31 41.61 -31.51
C THR A 105 18.90 42.13 -31.24
N SER A 106 18.31 41.83 -30.08
CA SER A 106 17.03 42.43 -29.65
C SER A 106 17.08 43.95 -29.50
N ARG A 107 18.26 44.51 -29.17
CA ARG A 107 18.47 45.97 -29.09
C ARG A 107 18.69 46.62 -30.47
N LEU A 108 19.18 45.85 -31.44
CA LEU A 108 19.41 46.33 -32.82
C LEU A 108 18.14 46.35 -33.67
N VAL A 109 17.14 45.55 -33.33
CA VAL A 109 15.89 45.41 -34.10
C VAL A 109 14.77 46.21 -33.44
N PRO A 110 14.46 47.43 -33.90
CA PRO A 110 13.34 48.20 -33.38
C PRO A 110 12.00 47.58 -33.80
N LEU A 111 11.00 47.68 -32.93
CA LEU A 111 9.66 47.11 -33.14
C LEU A 111 8.90 47.71 -34.35
N SER A 112 9.37 48.85 -34.87
CA SER A 112 8.87 49.45 -36.11
C SER A 112 9.30 48.69 -37.38
N GLN A 113 10.23 47.73 -37.28
CA GLN A 113 10.72 46.91 -38.39
C GLN A 113 10.19 45.48 -38.30
N GLU A 114 8.88 45.31 -38.52
CA GLU A 114 8.14 44.06 -38.30
C GLU A 114 8.74 42.83 -39.01
N HIS A 115 9.29 42.97 -40.22
CA HIS A 115 9.97 41.86 -40.91
C HIS A 115 11.23 41.37 -40.17
N LEU A 116 12.01 42.29 -39.58
CA LEU A 116 13.19 41.92 -38.79
C LEU A 116 12.79 41.35 -37.42
N VAL A 117 11.67 41.80 -36.85
CA VAL A 117 11.11 41.24 -35.61
C VAL A 117 10.79 39.76 -35.78
N ILE A 118 10.16 39.37 -36.90
CA ILE A 118 9.88 37.96 -37.22
C ILE A 118 11.16 37.14 -37.30
N LYS A 119 12.16 37.59 -38.06
CA LYS A 119 13.42 36.86 -38.22
C LYS A 119 14.18 36.73 -36.91
N LEU A 120 14.17 37.77 -36.08
CA LEU A 120 14.74 37.70 -34.73
C LEU A 120 14.01 36.65 -33.88
N CYS A 121 12.68 36.60 -33.92
CA CYS A 121 11.90 35.63 -33.16
C CYS A 121 12.12 34.18 -33.64
N GLN A 122 12.23 33.97 -34.96
CA GLN A 122 12.61 32.68 -35.54
C GLN A 122 14.01 32.25 -35.08
N LEU A 123 14.97 33.19 -35.08
CA LEU A 123 16.33 32.95 -34.59
C LEU A 123 16.35 32.58 -33.10
N ILE A 124 15.61 33.31 -32.25
CA ILE A 124 15.47 32.98 -30.82
C ILE A 124 14.91 31.57 -30.65
N HIS A 125 13.80 31.24 -31.33
CA HIS A 125 13.18 29.92 -31.24
C HIS A 125 14.15 28.81 -31.64
N GLN A 126 14.82 28.94 -32.78
CA GLN A 126 15.71 27.94 -33.33
C GLN A 126 16.94 27.72 -32.46
N LEU A 127 17.62 28.80 -32.04
CA LEU A 127 18.81 28.70 -31.22
C LEU A 127 18.51 28.07 -29.86
N LEU A 128 17.43 28.49 -29.18
CA LEU A 128 17.08 27.93 -27.86
C LEU A 128 16.64 26.46 -27.95
N ASN A 129 15.88 26.09 -28.98
CA ASN A 129 15.33 24.74 -29.13
C ASN A 129 16.37 23.72 -29.64
N GLN A 130 17.19 24.10 -30.62
CA GLN A 130 18.20 23.18 -31.19
C GLN A 130 19.46 23.06 -30.34
N MET A 131 19.88 24.13 -29.64
CA MET A 131 21.09 24.12 -28.82
C MET A 131 20.81 23.83 -27.33
N GLN A 132 19.53 23.68 -26.92
CA GLN A 132 19.10 23.46 -25.53
C GLN A 132 19.75 24.42 -24.50
N VAL A 133 19.84 25.70 -24.86
CA VAL A 133 20.53 26.74 -24.08
C VAL A 133 19.77 27.02 -22.78
N ILE A 134 20.46 26.93 -21.63
CA ILE A 134 19.94 27.38 -20.34
C ILE A 134 20.06 28.91 -20.29
N VAL A 135 18.92 29.60 -20.36
CA VAL A 135 18.86 31.06 -20.33
C VAL A 135 19.01 31.56 -18.88
N ASP A 136 19.91 32.50 -18.66
CA ASP A 136 20.08 33.22 -17.39
C ASP A 136 18.95 34.24 -17.18
N GLU A 137 18.73 34.66 -15.94
CA GLU A 137 17.60 35.53 -15.55
C GLU A 137 17.65 36.89 -16.26
N GLN A 138 18.83 37.49 -16.43
CA GLN A 138 18.98 38.79 -17.08
C GLN A 138 18.64 38.73 -18.57
N THR A 139 19.10 37.68 -19.26
CA THR A 139 18.77 37.45 -20.66
C THR A 139 17.29 37.17 -20.84
N LEU A 140 16.70 36.35 -19.97
CA LEU A 140 15.28 36.05 -19.99
C LEU A 140 14.45 37.32 -19.83
N ASP A 141 14.85 38.22 -18.92
CA ASP A 141 14.15 39.49 -18.70
C ASP A 141 14.10 40.37 -19.93
N VAL A 142 15.24 40.53 -20.62
CA VAL A 142 15.31 41.35 -21.83
C VAL A 142 14.46 40.75 -22.96
N LEU A 143 14.59 39.45 -23.20
CA LEU A 143 13.95 38.79 -24.34
C LEU A 143 12.44 38.59 -24.15
N VAL A 144 11.99 38.26 -22.93
CA VAL A 144 10.56 38.17 -22.61
C VAL A 144 9.91 39.55 -22.67
N SER A 145 10.59 40.60 -22.17
CA SER A 145 10.12 41.98 -22.31
C SER A 145 10.00 42.40 -23.78
N TYR A 146 11.01 42.06 -24.61
CA TYR A 146 10.98 42.32 -26.05
C TYR A 146 9.80 41.64 -26.74
N CYS A 147 9.59 40.34 -26.51
CA CYS A 147 8.49 39.59 -27.10
C CYS A 147 7.12 40.13 -26.65
N THR A 148 6.97 40.45 -25.36
CA THR A 148 5.72 41.00 -24.81
C THR A 148 5.40 42.37 -25.40
N ARG A 149 6.41 43.24 -25.59
CA ARG A 149 6.24 44.53 -26.26
C ARG A 149 5.89 44.37 -27.74
N ALA A 150 6.57 43.47 -28.45
CA ALA A 150 6.28 43.16 -29.85
C ALA A 150 4.81 42.72 -30.04
N LEU A 151 4.28 41.86 -29.16
CA LEU A 151 2.87 41.43 -29.19
C LEU A 151 1.87 42.56 -28.92
N ARG A 152 2.30 43.65 -28.27
CA ARG A 152 1.46 44.83 -27.99
C ARG A 152 1.53 45.89 -29.09
N THR A 153 2.66 46.04 -29.77
CA THR A 153 2.91 47.14 -30.71
C THR A 153 2.91 46.74 -32.18
N CYS A 154 3.35 45.53 -32.51
CA CYS A 154 3.44 45.06 -33.90
C CYS A 154 2.08 44.52 -34.38
N SER A 155 1.90 44.54 -35.70
CA SER A 155 0.70 44.07 -36.38
C SER A 155 0.49 42.56 -36.21
N SER A 156 -0.77 42.10 -36.30
CA SER A 156 -1.16 40.71 -35.98
C SER A 156 -0.44 39.62 -36.78
N TRP A 157 -0.06 39.90 -38.03
CA TRP A 157 0.66 38.95 -38.88
C TRP A 157 2.06 38.58 -38.34
N THR A 158 2.62 39.38 -37.41
CA THR A 158 3.90 39.08 -36.74
C THR A 158 3.76 38.15 -35.52
N HIS A 159 2.56 38.09 -34.94
CA HIS A 159 2.33 37.46 -33.63
C HIS A 159 2.61 35.95 -33.57
N PRO A 160 2.36 35.12 -34.61
CA PRO A 160 2.66 33.69 -34.55
C PRO A 160 4.14 33.39 -34.23
N GLU A 161 5.07 34.11 -34.87
CA GLU A 161 6.50 33.93 -34.70
C GLU A 161 7.00 34.48 -33.37
N VAL A 162 6.45 35.62 -32.93
CA VAL A 162 6.73 36.17 -31.61
C VAL A 162 6.26 35.23 -30.50
N MET A 163 5.10 34.59 -30.66
CA MET A 163 4.60 33.59 -29.71
C MET A 163 5.45 32.32 -29.68
N LEU A 164 5.94 31.88 -30.85
CA LEU A 164 6.82 30.72 -30.96
C LEU A 164 8.17 30.95 -30.25
N SER A 165 8.74 32.14 -30.39
CA SER A 165 9.92 32.60 -29.64
C SER A 165 9.66 32.64 -28.14
N LEU A 166 8.56 33.27 -27.72
CA LEU A 166 8.15 33.33 -26.32
C LEU A 166 7.98 31.93 -25.71
N SER A 167 7.42 30.99 -26.46
CA SER A 167 7.24 29.60 -26.05
C SER A 167 8.55 28.89 -25.71
N SER A 168 9.60 29.12 -26.50
CA SER A 168 10.95 28.60 -26.24
C SER A 168 11.59 29.26 -25.03
N LEU A 169 11.43 30.57 -24.86
CA LEU A 169 11.99 31.31 -23.73
C LEU A 169 11.44 30.80 -22.39
N VAL A 170 10.12 30.58 -22.32
CA VAL A 170 9.45 30.15 -21.08
C VAL A 170 9.56 28.65 -20.79
N TYR A 171 10.00 27.84 -21.76
CA TYR A 171 10.15 26.39 -21.60
C TYR A 171 11.12 26.03 -20.46
N GLY A 172 10.58 25.51 -19.35
CA GLY A 172 11.37 25.16 -18.16
C GLY A 172 11.89 26.36 -17.34
N ASN A 173 11.55 27.59 -17.75
CA ASN A 173 12.01 28.84 -17.10
C ASN A 173 10.88 29.59 -16.37
N GLY A 174 9.66 29.05 -16.30
CA GLY A 174 8.50 29.79 -15.76
C GLY A 174 8.67 30.36 -14.35
N TYR A 175 9.40 29.68 -13.47
CA TYR A 175 9.68 30.17 -12.11
C TYR A 175 10.60 31.40 -12.06
N LYS A 176 11.39 31.64 -13.12
CA LYS A 176 12.25 32.82 -13.29
C LYS A 176 11.50 34.01 -13.88
N CYS A 177 10.27 33.82 -14.37
CA CYS A 177 9.51 34.87 -15.06
C CYS A 177 8.71 35.79 -14.11
N GLN A 178 9.00 35.83 -12.81
CA GLN A 178 8.17 36.51 -11.79
C GLN A 178 7.77 37.95 -12.17
N TRP A 179 8.73 38.73 -12.66
CA TRP A 179 8.52 40.12 -13.09
C TRP A 179 7.62 40.27 -14.32
N HIS A 180 7.54 39.24 -15.17
CA HIS A 180 6.73 39.25 -16.40
C HIS A 180 5.36 38.59 -16.22
N LEU A 181 5.13 37.86 -15.12
CA LEU A 181 3.85 37.17 -14.90
C LEU A 181 2.64 38.11 -14.93
N PRO A 182 2.66 39.34 -14.38
CA PRO A 182 1.54 40.26 -14.52
C PRO A 182 1.23 40.62 -15.98
N ASP A 183 2.28 40.82 -16.79
CA ASP A 183 2.16 41.18 -18.21
C ASP A 183 1.76 40.01 -19.11
N LEU A 184 2.09 38.78 -18.71
CA LEU A 184 1.76 37.56 -19.43
C LEU A 184 0.42 36.97 -19.00
N LEU A 185 0.16 36.90 -17.69
CA LEU A 185 -0.93 36.15 -17.04
C LEU A 185 -1.84 37.02 -16.15
N GLY A 186 -1.60 38.32 -16.02
CA GLY A 186 -2.53 39.24 -15.34
C GLY A 186 -3.83 39.45 -16.12
N GLU A 187 -4.72 40.30 -15.60
CA GLU A 187 -6.05 40.54 -16.19
C GLU A 187 -5.98 41.05 -17.64
N ALA A 188 -5.02 41.93 -17.94
CA ALA A 188 -4.69 42.40 -19.29
C ALA A 188 -3.51 41.63 -19.93
N GLY A 189 -3.20 40.45 -19.39
CA GLY A 189 -2.05 39.64 -19.78
C GLY A 189 -2.17 39.13 -21.22
N VAL A 190 -1.06 39.15 -21.95
CA VAL A 190 -1.04 38.80 -23.37
C VAL A 190 -1.45 37.33 -23.61
N LEU A 191 -1.02 36.41 -22.73
CA LEU A 191 -1.37 35.00 -22.85
C LEU A 191 -2.84 34.75 -22.48
N VAL A 192 -3.39 35.49 -21.51
CA VAL A 192 -4.82 35.42 -21.17
C VAL A 192 -5.67 35.82 -22.37
N ARG A 193 -5.36 36.96 -23.00
CA ARG A 193 -6.07 37.46 -24.19
C ARG A 193 -6.01 36.51 -25.38
N TYR A 194 -4.83 35.97 -25.70
CA TYR A 194 -4.69 35.07 -26.87
C TYR A 194 -5.22 33.66 -26.60
N SER A 195 -5.30 33.22 -25.34
CA SER A 195 -5.87 31.92 -24.98
C SER A 195 -7.41 31.89 -24.97
N ASP A 196 -8.06 33.06 -25.04
CA ASP A 196 -9.51 33.20 -24.94
C ASP A 196 -10.25 32.42 -26.04
N PRO A 197 -11.34 31.70 -25.72
CA PRO A 197 -12.13 30.99 -26.73
C PRO A 197 -12.70 31.85 -27.86
N VAL A 198 -12.85 33.16 -27.66
CA VAL A 198 -13.34 34.13 -28.64
C VAL A 198 -12.26 34.48 -29.68
N GLN A 199 -11.00 34.14 -29.46
CA GLN A 199 -9.91 34.39 -30.41
C GLN A 199 -10.19 33.72 -31.78
N PRO A 200 -10.37 34.49 -32.87
CA PRO A 200 -10.64 33.93 -34.21
C PRO A 200 -9.46 33.13 -34.78
N ASP A 201 -8.22 33.48 -34.43
CA ASP A 201 -7.04 32.77 -34.86
C ASP A 201 -6.71 31.59 -33.92
N ILE A 202 -7.06 30.39 -34.37
CA ILE A 202 -6.83 29.16 -33.60
C ILE A 202 -5.36 28.83 -33.41
N GLU A 203 -4.47 29.24 -34.32
CA GLU A 203 -3.04 28.98 -34.21
C GLU A 203 -2.41 29.87 -33.16
N LEU A 204 -2.81 31.15 -33.11
CA LEU A 204 -2.45 32.07 -32.03
C LEU A 204 -2.93 31.56 -30.67
N ARG A 205 -4.17 31.06 -30.61
CA ARG A 205 -4.72 30.44 -29.39
C ARG A 205 -3.94 29.21 -28.96
N ARG A 206 -3.60 28.33 -29.91
CA ARG A 206 -2.76 27.14 -29.68
C ARG A 206 -1.38 27.53 -29.13
N SER A 207 -0.72 28.51 -29.73
CA SER A 207 0.58 28.99 -29.30
C SER A 207 0.51 29.61 -27.89
N ALA A 208 -0.55 30.37 -27.58
CA ALA A 208 -0.76 30.92 -26.24
C ALA A 208 -0.92 29.83 -25.17
N VAL A 209 -1.77 28.84 -25.43
CA VAL A 209 -1.96 27.69 -24.54
C VAL A 209 -0.66 26.88 -24.39
N HIS A 210 0.14 26.78 -25.45
CA HIS A 210 1.45 26.12 -25.39
C HIS A 210 2.45 26.90 -24.52
N CYS A 211 2.50 28.23 -24.62
CA CYS A 211 3.29 29.08 -23.73
C CYS A 211 2.86 28.92 -22.26
N ILE A 212 1.54 28.89 -21.99
CA ILE A 212 1.00 28.66 -20.64
C ILE A 212 1.43 27.29 -20.11
N ALA A 213 1.33 26.24 -20.93
CA ALA A 213 1.79 24.90 -20.55
C ALA A 213 3.29 24.89 -20.21
N ASN A 214 4.11 25.58 -21.01
CA ASN A 214 5.56 25.66 -20.81
C ASN A 214 5.93 26.46 -19.55
N LEU A 215 5.20 27.54 -19.23
CA LEU A 215 5.34 28.27 -17.96
C LEU A 215 5.08 27.37 -16.75
N CYS A 216 4.14 26.43 -16.88
CA CYS A 216 3.75 25.52 -15.80
C CYS A 216 4.73 24.35 -15.60
N LEU A 217 5.65 24.10 -16.54
CA LEU A 217 6.66 23.04 -16.42
C LEU A 217 7.63 23.36 -15.28
N SER A 218 7.74 22.47 -14.30
CA SER A 218 8.75 22.54 -13.25
C SER A 218 9.80 21.46 -13.41
N VAL A 219 11.05 21.80 -13.08
CA VAL A 219 12.18 20.85 -13.01
C VAL A 219 12.37 20.43 -11.55
N SER A 220 12.78 19.18 -11.32
CA SER A 220 12.99 18.66 -9.96
C SER A 220 13.90 19.57 -9.13
N GLY A 221 13.44 19.99 -7.96
CA GLY A 221 14.17 20.87 -7.03
C GLY A 221 13.93 22.37 -7.20
N GLN A 222 13.18 22.82 -8.21
CA GLN A 222 12.85 24.24 -8.42
C GLN A 222 11.46 24.62 -7.86
N PRO A 223 11.26 25.89 -7.47
CA PRO A 223 9.95 26.37 -7.01
C PRO A 223 8.91 26.36 -8.14
N TYR A 224 7.65 26.17 -7.77
CA TYR A 224 6.52 26.29 -8.70
C TYR A 224 6.14 27.76 -8.92
N LEU A 225 5.35 28.03 -9.97
CA LEU A 225 4.66 29.31 -10.16
C LEU A 225 3.89 29.72 -8.89
N GLU A 226 3.90 31.02 -8.62
CA GLU A 226 3.15 31.62 -7.50
C GLU A 226 1.64 31.33 -7.60
N ASP A 227 1.00 31.17 -6.44
CA ASP A 227 -0.40 30.74 -6.32
C ASP A 227 -1.44 31.56 -7.14
N PRO A 228 -1.39 32.91 -7.25
CA PRO A 228 -2.38 33.66 -8.02
C PRO A 228 -2.33 33.33 -9.53
N PHE A 229 -1.13 33.22 -10.10
CA PHE A 229 -0.94 32.92 -11.53
C PHE A 229 -1.16 31.43 -11.83
N LYS A 230 -0.87 30.56 -10.87
CA LYS A 230 -1.15 29.13 -10.95
C LYS A 230 -2.65 28.86 -11.15
N GLY A 231 -3.52 29.58 -10.43
CA GLY A 231 -4.97 29.50 -10.60
C GLY A 231 -5.45 29.96 -11.98
N VAL A 232 -4.88 31.05 -12.50
CA VAL A 232 -5.19 31.56 -13.85
C VAL A 232 -4.82 30.54 -14.94
N CYS A 233 -3.58 30.02 -14.90
CA CYS A 233 -3.14 29.00 -15.85
C CYS A 233 -4.04 27.76 -15.82
N TYR A 234 -4.35 27.24 -14.63
CA TYR A 234 -5.25 26.11 -14.47
C TYR A 234 -6.64 26.38 -15.07
N GLY A 235 -7.23 27.55 -14.78
CA GLY A 235 -8.54 27.93 -15.30
C GLY A 235 -8.58 28.04 -16.82
N ILE A 236 -7.54 28.61 -17.44
CA ILE A 236 -7.42 28.71 -18.91
C ILE A 236 -7.30 27.32 -19.55
N LEU A 237 -6.47 26.44 -18.99
CA LEU A 237 -6.27 25.09 -19.50
C LEU A 237 -7.57 24.28 -19.40
N LEU A 238 -8.27 24.35 -18.25
CA LEU A 238 -9.55 23.67 -18.06
C LEU A 238 -10.62 24.21 -19.03
N ARG A 239 -10.76 25.53 -19.17
CA ARG A 239 -11.70 26.16 -20.11
C ARG A 239 -11.41 25.78 -21.55
N THR A 240 -10.13 25.70 -21.93
CA THR A 240 -9.71 25.25 -23.26
C THR A 240 -10.15 23.81 -23.52
N LEU A 241 -10.00 22.92 -22.54
CA LEU A 241 -10.44 21.53 -22.64
C LEU A 241 -11.96 21.39 -22.65
N GLN A 242 -12.71 22.30 -22.03
CA GLN A 242 -14.18 22.28 -22.07
C GLN A 242 -14.77 22.86 -23.35
N SER A 243 -14.02 23.74 -24.03
CA SER A 243 -14.46 24.42 -25.25
C SER A 243 -14.73 23.42 -26.40
N PRO A 244 -15.86 23.53 -27.14
CA PRO A 244 -16.09 22.72 -28.32
C PRO A 244 -15.12 23.10 -29.47
N LYS A 245 -14.97 22.20 -30.44
CA LYS A 245 -14.21 22.48 -31.68
C LYS A 245 -14.94 23.57 -32.49
N PRO A 246 -14.27 24.65 -32.92
CA PRO A 246 -14.89 25.63 -33.82
C PRO A 246 -15.22 25.02 -35.21
N PRO A 247 -16.27 25.49 -35.90
CA PRO A 247 -16.79 24.85 -37.12
C PRO A 247 -15.84 24.89 -38.34
N ASN A 248 -14.86 25.80 -38.37
CA ASN A 248 -13.93 26.00 -39.50
C ASN A 248 -12.47 25.63 -39.17
N VAL A 249 -12.25 24.78 -38.16
CA VAL A 249 -10.90 24.39 -37.71
C VAL A 249 -10.60 22.94 -38.09
N GLU A 250 -9.43 22.72 -38.70
CA GLU A 250 -8.92 21.39 -39.01
C GLU A 250 -8.71 20.55 -37.74
N ASP A 251 -9.04 19.25 -37.80
CA ASP A 251 -8.95 18.37 -36.64
C ASP A 251 -7.52 18.22 -36.11
N ILE A 252 -6.50 18.29 -36.97
CA ILE A 252 -5.10 18.21 -36.56
C ILE A 252 -4.73 19.42 -35.70
N ILE A 253 -5.10 20.63 -36.13
CA ILE A 253 -4.82 21.87 -35.39
C ILE A 253 -5.54 21.82 -34.04
N PHE A 254 -6.81 21.39 -34.01
CA PHE A 254 -7.54 21.23 -32.77
C PHE A 254 -6.91 20.18 -31.84
N CYS A 255 -6.47 19.03 -32.36
CA CYS A 255 -5.75 18.02 -31.57
C CYS A 255 -4.47 18.59 -30.93
N THR A 256 -3.73 19.45 -31.64
CA THR A 256 -2.52 20.07 -31.08
C THR A 256 -2.83 21.08 -29.98
N LEU A 257 -3.93 21.84 -30.08
CA LEU A 257 -4.41 22.71 -29.00
C LEU A 257 -4.77 21.87 -27.75
N LEU A 258 -5.55 20.81 -27.93
CA LEU A 258 -5.93 19.90 -26.83
C LEU A 258 -4.70 19.25 -26.18
N HIS A 259 -3.75 18.78 -26.98
CA HIS A 259 -2.52 18.18 -26.47
C HIS A 259 -1.69 19.18 -25.64
N SER A 260 -1.54 20.42 -26.10
CA SER A 260 -0.89 21.49 -25.30
C SER A 260 -1.62 21.74 -23.99
N ALA A 261 -2.95 21.79 -24.00
CA ALA A 261 -3.74 22.00 -22.79
C ALA A 261 -3.61 20.83 -21.80
N LEU A 262 -3.66 19.58 -22.26
CA LEU A 262 -3.46 18.38 -21.44
C LEU A 262 -2.03 18.32 -20.87
N ARG A 263 -1.02 18.64 -21.67
CA ARG A 263 0.38 18.70 -21.21
C ARG A 263 0.55 19.75 -20.09
N GLY A 264 -0.05 20.92 -20.25
CA GLY A 264 -0.08 21.94 -19.19
C GLY A 264 -0.79 21.45 -17.93
N MET A 265 -1.94 20.79 -18.08
CA MET A 265 -2.70 20.22 -16.95
C MET A 265 -1.89 19.18 -16.17
N GLN A 266 -1.10 18.36 -16.86
CA GLN A 266 -0.23 17.34 -16.26
C GLN A 266 0.78 17.94 -15.26
N CYS A 267 1.27 19.16 -15.50
CA CYS A 267 2.21 19.85 -14.60
C CYS A 267 1.62 20.08 -13.20
N PHE A 268 0.32 20.35 -13.10
CA PHE A 268 -0.38 20.55 -11.83
C PHE A 268 -0.57 19.24 -11.07
N LEU A 269 -0.72 18.14 -11.81
CA LEU A 269 -1.03 16.82 -11.26
C LEU A 269 0.23 16.05 -10.85
N ASN A 270 1.39 16.33 -11.45
CA ASN A 270 2.64 15.65 -11.10
C ASN A 270 3.36 16.29 -9.88
N GLY A 271 2.94 17.47 -9.42
CA GLY A 271 3.63 18.28 -8.40
C GLY A 271 3.51 17.84 -6.94
N GLY A 272 3.07 16.60 -6.68
CA GLY A 272 3.16 15.95 -5.36
C GLY A 272 2.16 16.38 -4.28
N LYS A 273 1.43 17.48 -4.45
CA LYS A 273 0.26 17.85 -3.63
C LYS A 273 -0.70 18.70 -4.46
N TRP A 274 -1.59 18.07 -5.21
CA TRP A 274 -2.69 18.77 -5.82
C TRP A 274 -3.60 19.34 -4.71
N LYS A 275 -3.56 20.66 -4.53
CA LYS A 275 -4.54 21.41 -3.74
C LYS A 275 -5.39 22.23 -4.71
N ALA A 276 -6.30 21.58 -5.44
CA ALA A 276 -7.45 22.35 -5.92
C ALA A 276 -8.27 22.75 -4.70
N VAL A 277 -8.95 23.90 -4.79
CA VAL A 277 -10.01 24.29 -3.86
C VAL A 277 -10.87 23.05 -3.56
N PRO A 278 -11.08 22.67 -2.28
CA PRO A 278 -11.54 21.34 -1.92
C PRO A 278 -12.77 20.91 -2.73
N ASN A 279 -12.65 19.79 -3.44
CA ASN A 279 -13.75 19.00 -4.02
C ASN A 279 -14.65 19.64 -5.11
N GLN A 280 -14.47 20.89 -5.54
CA GLN A 280 -15.38 21.51 -6.51
C GLN A 280 -15.10 21.15 -7.99
N ASP A 281 -13.83 20.91 -8.38
CA ASP A 281 -13.47 20.69 -9.79
C ASP A 281 -13.11 19.24 -10.17
N LEU A 282 -13.02 18.32 -9.20
CA LEU A 282 -12.59 16.93 -9.48
C LEU A 282 -13.53 16.25 -10.47
N GLY A 283 -14.84 16.39 -10.28
CA GLY A 283 -15.86 15.86 -11.18
C GLY A 283 -15.74 16.42 -12.60
N THR A 284 -15.43 17.70 -12.72
CA THR A 284 -15.22 18.42 -13.99
C THR A 284 -13.97 17.92 -14.71
N LEU A 285 -12.85 17.75 -14.01
CA LEU A 285 -11.62 17.22 -14.59
C LEU A 285 -11.77 15.76 -15.02
N LEU A 286 -12.39 14.93 -14.20
CA LEU A 286 -12.66 13.54 -14.53
C LEU A 286 -13.59 13.43 -15.75
N ALA A 287 -14.58 14.32 -15.88
CA ALA A 287 -15.42 14.42 -17.08
C ALA A 287 -14.60 14.76 -18.34
N VAL A 288 -13.72 15.76 -18.25
CA VAL A 288 -12.81 16.17 -19.33
C VAL A 288 -11.89 15.02 -19.75
N PHE A 289 -11.25 14.33 -18.80
CA PHE A 289 -10.38 13.21 -19.13
C PHE A 289 -11.16 12.03 -19.70
N LYS A 290 -12.36 11.75 -19.19
CA LYS A 290 -13.27 10.74 -19.75
C LYS A 290 -13.66 11.06 -21.19
N ARG A 291 -13.91 12.33 -21.52
CA ARG A 291 -14.18 12.75 -22.90
C ARG A 291 -12.96 12.52 -23.79
N TYR A 292 -11.78 12.99 -23.39
CA TYR A 292 -10.61 12.98 -24.26
C TYR A 292 -9.88 11.64 -24.35
N MET A 293 -10.07 10.74 -23.40
CA MET A 293 -9.57 9.36 -23.52
C MET A 293 -10.27 8.58 -24.66
N PHE A 294 -11.43 9.03 -25.15
CA PHE A 294 -12.11 8.46 -26.33
C PHE A 294 -12.01 9.33 -27.60
N HIS A 295 -11.19 10.39 -27.59
CA HIS A 295 -11.13 11.35 -28.68
C HIS A 295 -10.70 10.71 -30.01
N GLY A 296 -11.55 10.82 -31.04
CA GLY A 296 -11.29 10.29 -32.37
C GLY A 296 -11.29 8.75 -32.46
N LEU A 297 -11.83 8.05 -31.45
CA LEU A 297 -11.96 6.59 -31.51
C LEU A 297 -13.18 6.20 -32.38
N PRO A 298 -13.01 5.36 -33.42
CA PRO A 298 -14.10 5.02 -34.34
C PRO A 298 -15.29 4.35 -33.63
N GLY A 299 -16.51 4.69 -34.06
CA GLY A 299 -17.75 4.08 -33.55
C GLY A 299 -18.20 4.59 -32.18
N ILE A 300 -17.54 5.60 -31.62
CA ILE A 300 -17.94 6.27 -30.37
C ILE A 300 -18.48 7.66 -30.68
N ASN A 301 -19.81 7.79 -30.66
CA ASN A 301 -20.53 9.08 -30.76
C ASN A 301 -21.44 9.22 -29.54
N VAL A 302 -20.85 9.49 -28.37
CA VAL A 302 -21.59 9.68 -27.12
C VAL A 302 -21.28 11.07 -26.57
N GLU A 303 -22.33 11.84 -26.31
CA GLU A 303 -22.21 13.12 -25.62
C GLU A 303 -21.86 12.87 -24.15
N MET A 304 -20.73 13.43 -23.70
CA MET A 304 -20.23 13.23 -22.34
C MET A 304 -20.71 14.37 -21.43
N PRO A 305 -21.07 14.08 -20.17
CA PRO A 305 -21.48 15.10 -19.22
C PRO A 305 -20.31 16.07 -18.95
N GLN A 306 -20.63 17.33 -18.63
CA GLN A 306 -19.63 18.37 -18.31
C GLN A 306 -18.98 18.15 -16.93
N VAL A 307 -19.69 17.48 -16.02
CA VAL A 307 -19.24 17.17 -14.66
C VAL A 307 -19.67 15.73 -14.33
N LEU A 308 -18.74 14.94 -13.81
CA LEU A 308 -19.05 13.66 -13.18
C LEU A 308 -19.34 13.89 -11.70
N TYR A 309 -20.32 13.18 -11.15
CA TYR A 309 -20.65 13.23 -9.73
C TYR A 309 -20.30 11.89 -9.06
N PRO A 310 -19.76 11.91 -7.83
CA PRO A 310 -19.48 10.68 -7.12
C PRO A 310 -20.79 10.01 -6.70
N ALA A 311 -20.87 8.69 -6.88
CA ALA A 311 -21.92 7.88 -6.31
C ALA A 311 -21.85 7.91 -4.77
N PRO A 312 -22.99 7.99 -4.07
CA PRO A 312 -23.02 7.90 -2.61
C PRO A 312 -22.57 6.50 -2.18
N LEU A 313 -21.35 6.40 -1.63
CA LEU A 313 -20.83 5.16 -1.08
C LEU A 313 -21.31 4.98 0.37
N PRO A 314 -21.70 3.76 0.79
CA PRO A 314 -21.87 3.45 2.20
C PRO A 314 -20.60 3.85 2.96
N GLN A 315 -20.75 4.59 4.06
CA GLN A 315 -19.61 5.16 4.79
C GLN A 315 -18.71 4.03 5.33
N TYR A 316 -17.58 3.84 4.67
CA TYR A 316 -16.49 3.01 5.17
C TYR A 316 -15.79 3.76 6.32
N GLU A 317 -16.09 3.40 7.57
CA GLU A 317 -15.38 3.90 8.73
C GLU A 317 -14.08 3.11 8.94
N THR A 318 -12.97 3.73 8.57
CA THR A 318 -11.67 3.44 9.18
C THR A 318 -11.26 4.65 10.01
N LEU A 319 -11.07 4.41 11.30
CA LEU A 319 -10.60 5.39 12.29
C LEU A 319 -9.41 6.22 11.74
N PRO A 320 -9.50 7.55 11.72
CA PRO A 320 -8.32 8.39 11.55
C PRO A 320 -7.47 8.34 12.83
N ALA A 321 -6.14 8.30 12.70
CA ALA A 321 -5.24 8.57 13.81
C ALA A 321 -5.55 9.95 14.42
N PRO A 322 -5.65 10.10 15.75
CA PRO A 322 -6.00 11.38 16.37
C PRO A 322 -4.89 12.39 16.12
N LYS A 323 -5.23 13.50 15.46
CA LYS A 323 -4.38 14.70 15.48
C LYS A 323 -4.55 15.38 16.84
N PRO A 324 -3.48 15.95 17.41
CA PRO A 324 -3.58 16.68 18.67
C PRO A 324 -4.44 17.94 18.47
N GLU A 325 -5.55 18.04 19.20
CA GLU A 325 -6.35 19.26 19.24
C GLU A 325 -5.66 20.32 20.08
N SER A 326 -5.52 21.50 19.50
CA SER A 326 -5.12 22.72 20.19
C SER A 326 -6.29 23.25 21.01
N SER A 327 -6.05 23.43 22.30
CA SER A 327 -6.87 24.10 23.30
C SER A 327 -7.42 25.46 22.84
N GLN A 328 -8.75 25.65 22.91
CA GLN A 328 -9.35 26.96 23.25
C GLN A 328 -10.70 26.81 23.98
N ASP A 329 -10.94 27.80 24.83
CA ASP A 329 -11.84 27.86 25.97
C ASP A 329 -13.36 27.75 25.71
N SER A 330 -14.01 27.36 26.80
CA SER A 330 -15.44 27.26 27.08
C SER A 330 -16.24 28.57 26.98
N THR A 331 -17.53 28.47 26.61
CA THR A 331 -18.68 28.78 27.51
C THR A 331 -20.04 28.34 26.91
N PRO A 332 -21.09 28.08 27.73
CA PRO A 332 -22.18 27.16 27.39
C PRO A 332 -23.55 27.83 27.23
N GLN A 333 -24.40 27.40 26.28
CA GLN A 333 -25.85 27.69 26.34
C GLN A 333 -26.77 26.57 25.80
N LYS A 334 -27.48 25.99 26.78
CA LYS A 334 -28.89 25.53 26.84
C LYS A 334 -29.53 24.71 25.70
N LYS A 335 -29.85 23.47 26.07
CA LYS A 335 -30.93 22.60 25.55
C LYS A 335 -32.28 23.34 25.45
N THR A 336 -33.02 23.10 24.37
CA THR A 336 -34.49 22.94 24.44
C THR A 336 -34.97 21.79 23.54
N THR A 337 -35.71 20.91 24.19
CA THR A 337 -36.45 19.74 23.67
C THR A 337 -37.73 20.16 22.96
N GLY A 338 -38.15 19.44 21.91
CA GLY A 338 -39.45 19.68 21.27
C GLY A 338 -39.91 18.62 20.27
N ASN A 339 -40.38 17.48 20.78
CA ASN A 339 -41.24 16.52 20.08
C ASN A 339 -42.52 17.19 19.57
N LYS A 340 -42.91 17.03 18.28
CA LYS A 340 -44.33 16.95 17.86
C LYS A 340 -44.57 16.04 16.64
N LYS A 341 -45.23 14.91 16.89
CA LYS A 341 -46.06 14.12 15.97
C LYS A 341 -47.30 14.91 15.49
N ARG A 342 -47.72 14.76 14.22
CA ARG A 342 -49.12 14.56 13.75
C ARG A 342 -49.17 14.45 12.22
N LYS A 343 -49.48 13.28 11.61
CA LYS A 343 -50.81 12.67 11.28
C LYS A 343 -51.66 13.42 10.23
N SER A 344 -51.71 12.82 9.03
CA SER A 344 -52.87 12.45 8.18
C SER A 344 -54.18 13.26 8.22
N ARG A 345 -54.69 13.65 7.04
CA ARG A 345 -56.01 13.25 6.48
C ARG A 345 -56.29 13.94 5.13
N GLY A 346 -56.80 13.18 4.17
CA GLY A 346 -57.24 13.65 2.86
C GLY A 346 -58.74 14.01 2.75
N LYS A 347 -59.12 14.41 1.53
CA LYS A 347 -60.43 14.47 0.84
C LYS A 347 -60.20 15.41 -0.37
N GLY A 348 -60.48 15.15 -1.64
CA GLY A 348 -61.43 14.25 -2.30
C GLY A 348 -62.61 15.07 -2.86
N LYS A 349 -62.69 15.31 -4.18
CA LYS A 349 -63.94 15.36 -4.98
C LYS A 349 -63.68 15.49 -6.49
N LYS A 350 -64.65 14.97 -7.24
CA LYS A 350 -64.69 14.50 -8.64
C LYS A 350 -65.78 15.25 -9.43
N ALA A 351 -65.76 15.11 -10.77
CA ALA A 351 -66.79 15.34 -11.82
C ALA A 351 -66.47 16.50 -12.79
N GLY A 352 -66.66 16.41 -14.12
CA GLY A 352 -67.28 15.40 -15.02
C GLY A 352 -66.76 15.58 -16.48
N ALA A 353 -66.80 14.53 -17.32
CA ALA A 353 -67.65 14.36 -18.54
C ALA A 353 -67.28 15.31 -19.72
N GLU A 354 -67.15 14.94 -21.00
CA GLU A 354 -67.64 13.84 -21.84
C GLU A 354 -66.96 13.92 -23.24
N GLY A 355 -66.79 12.77 -23.93
CA GLY A 355 -66.84 12.57 -25.41
C GLY A 355 -65.68 13.05 -26.31
N THR A 356 -65.26 12.41 -27.43
CA THR A 356 -65.78 11.29 -28.24
C THR A 356 -64.77 10.94 -29.37
N ARG A 357 -64.48 9.63 -29.57
CA ARG A 357 -64.13 8.82 -30.80
C ARG A 357 -63.04 9.29 -31.81
N GLY A 358 -62.32 8.42 -32.54
CA GLY A 358 -62.36 6.97 -32.80
C GLY A 358 -60.96 6.48 -33.29
N GLU A 359 -60.59 5.21 -33.09
CA GLU A 359 -60.66 4.08 -34.08
C GLU A 359 -59.69 4.29 -35.29
N GLU A 360 -58.89 3.36 -35.81
CA GLU A 360 -58.68 1.90 -35.67
C GLU A 360 -57.44 1.52 -36.52
N ASP A 361 -56.80 0.39 -36.18
CA ASP A 361 -56.19 -0.67 -37.02
C ASP A 361 -55.17 -0.35 -38.15
N GLY A 362 -54.23 -1.21 -38.53
CA GLY A 362 -53.91 -2.63 -38.28
C GLY A 362 -52.50 -2.91 -38.87
N GLU A 363 -51.71 -3.76 -38.24
CA GLU A 363 -51.43 -5.15 -38.68
C GLU A 363 -50.40 -5.34 -39.83
N SER A 364 -49.30 -5.98 -39.41
CA SER A 364 -48.67 -7.19 -39.97
C SER A 364 -47.99 -7.23 -41.36
N GLU A 365 -46.73 -7.69 -41.28
CA GLU A 365 -46.16 -8.86 -41.97
C GLU A 365 -45.30 -8.74 -43.26
N THR A 366 -44.11 -9.33 -43.12
CA THR A 366 -43.35 -10.17 -44.07
C THR A 366 -42.59 -9.58 -45.26
N GLY A 367 -41.38 -10.10 -45.46
CA GLY A 367 -40.97 -10.58 -46.78
C GLY A 367 -39.70 -10.01 -47.40
N ALA A 368 -38.59 -10.72 -47.18
CA ALA A 368 -37.56 -11.11 -48.16
C ALA A 368 -37.01 -10.08 -49.19
N GLY A 369 -35.69 -9.84 -49.06
CA GLY A 369 -34.66 -10.14 -50.07
C GLY A 369 -34.83 -9.70 -51.53
N GLY A 370 -33.89 -8.90 -52.01
CA GLY A 370 -33.68 -8.72 -53.46
C GLY A 370 -32.67 -7.63 -53.77
N VAL A 371 -31.53 -8.03 -54.29
CA VAL A 371 -30.39 -7.21 -54.75
C VAL A 371 -30.75 -6.54 -56.07
N ASP A 372 -30.35 -5.27 -56.28
CA ASP A 372 -29.66 -4.78 -57.49
C ASP A 372 -29.61 -3.23 -57.56
N HIS A 373 -28.38 -2.70 -57.60
CA HIS A 373 -28.02 -1.43 -58.25
C HIS A 373 -27.89 -1.68 -59.77
N PRO A 374 -27.77 -0.67 -60.68
CA PRO A 374 -27.42 0.74 -60.49
C PRO A 374 -28.21 1.74 -61.38
N ALA A 375 -27.84 3.02 -61.27
CA ALA A 375 -27.73 4.05 -62.32
C ALA A 375 -28.42 5.38 -62.01
N CYS A 376 -27.76 6.44 -62.47
CA CYS A 376 -27.79 7.80 -61.98
C CYS A 376 -28.79 8.70 -62.71
N SER A 377 -28.98 9.89 -62.13
CA SER A 377 -29.41 11.17 -62.72
C SER A 377 -30.88 11.35 -63.12
N VAL A 378 -31.49 12.45 -62.67
CA VAL A 378 -31.79 13.67 -63.47
C VAL A 378 -32.40 14.76 -62.56
N TRP A 379 -31.89 15.99 -62.67
CA TRP A 379 -32.39 17.24 -62.08
C TRP A 379 -33.69 17.71 -62.78
N PRO A 380 -34.36 18.82 -62.37
CA PRO A 380 -34.30 20.04 -63.21
C PRO A 380 -34.51 21.36 -62.37
N PRO A 381 -34.74 22.56 -62.95
CA PRO A 381 -33.64 23.51 -63.29
C PRO A 381 -33.95 25.03 -63.13
N GLY A 382 -32.90 25.86 -63.30
CA GLY A 382 -32.92 27.20 -63.95
C GLY A 382 -33.14 28.42 -63.05
N MET A 383 -32.55 29.61 -63.28
CA MET A 383 -31.67 30.18 -64.32
C MET A 383 -31.36 31.64 -63.81
N GLN A 384 -30.17 32.25 -63.78
CA GLN A 384 -29.41 32.88 -64.88
C GLN A 384 -28.16 33.59 -64.28
N SER A 385 -27.09 33.67 -65.06
CA SER A 385 -25.86 34.46 -64.80
C SER A 385 -25.93 35.83 -65.52
N PRO A 386 -25.04 36.79 -65.20
CA PRO A 386 -24.07 37.13 -66.25
C PRO A 386 -22.63 37.32 -65.75
N CYS A 387 -21.70 36.98 -66.66
CA CYS A 387 -20.25 37.12 -66.58
C CYS A 387 -19.81 38.57 -66.88
N VAL A 388 -18.83 39.08 -66.11
CA VAL A 388 -17.94 40.19 -66.51
C VAL A 388 -16.50 39.84 -66.13
N THR A 389 -15.60 40.11 -67.05
CA THR A 389 -14.18 39.73 -67.13
C THR A 389 -13.19 40.67 -66.42
N SER A 390 -12.08 40.09 -65.95
CA SER A 390 -10.70 40.64 -65.76
C SER A 390 -10.30 41.09 -64.32
N PRO A 391 -8.98 41.25 -64.02
CA PRO A 391 -8.24 40.30 -63.19
C PRO A 391 -7.65 40.94 -61.92
N SER A 392 -7.66 40.24 -60.78
CA SER A 392 -6.88 40.67 -59.62
C SER A 392 -5.92 39.56 -59.19
N ARG A 393 -4.63 39.84 -59.35
CA ARG A 393 -3.51 39.10 -58.76
C ARG A 393 -3.73 38.98 -57.26
N VAL A 394 -3.85 37.76 -56.76
CA VAL A 394 -3.58 37.45 -55.35
C VAL A 394 -2.43 36.46 -55.31
N THR A 395 -1.36 36.91 -54.68
CA THR A 395 -0.09 36.21 -54.45
C THR A 395 -0.28 34.91 -53.67
N PRO A 396 0.40 33.81 -54.07
CA PRO A 396 0.40 32.58 -53.27
C PRO A 396 1.28 32.79 -52.04
N HIS A 397 0.68 32.78 -50.85
CA HIS A 397 1.45 32.75 -49.61
C HIS A 397 2.06 31.35 -49.44
N LEU A 398 3.37 31.28 -49.62
CA LEU A 398 4.23 30.13 -49.37
C LEU A 398 4.27 29.87 -47.85
N HIS A 399 3.66 28.78 -47.38
CA HIS A 399 3.94 28.23 -46.06
C HIS A 399 5.00 27.14 -46.18
N SER A 400 6.17 27.36 -45.60
CA SER A 400 7.28 26.41 -45.55
C SER A 400 7.06 25.38 -44.44
N SER A 401 7.22 24.12 -44.81
CA SER A 401 7.03 22.92 -44.00
C SER A 401 8.24 22.60 -43.12
N TRP A 402 8.40 23.25 -41.95
CA TRP A 402 9.45 22.87 -40.99
C TRP A 402 8.94 22.87 -39.53
N ILE A 403 8.16 21.85 -39.19
CA ILE A 403 8.06 21.34 -37.81
C ILE A 403 8.53 19.88 -37.85
N LYS A 404 9.84 19.67 -37.68
CA LYS A 404 10.47 18.36 -37.49
C LYS A 404 11.10 18.31 -36.11
N GLY A 405 10.44 17.60 -35.20
CA GLY A 405 11.03 17.03 -34.01
C GLY A 405 10.68 15.54 -34.01
N SER A 406 11.70 14.69 -34.18
CA SER A 406 11.69 13.23 -34.31
C SER A 406 11.47 12.67 -35.72
N SER A 407 12.35 11.73 -36.07
CA SER A 407 12.49 11.04 -37.36
C SER A 407 11.44 9.93 -37.50
N ASP A 408 10.47 10.09 -38.39
CA ASP A 408 9.66 9.01 -38.96
C ASP A 408 9.53 9.26 -40.47
N SER A 409 10.38 8.62 -41.27
CA SER A 409 10.32 8.66 -42.74
C SER A 409 9.65 7.40 -43.30
N GLU A 410 8.32 7.35 -43.24
CA GLU A 410 7.51 6.34 -43.93
C GLU A 410 6.20 6.95 -44.44
N PHE A 411 6.24 7.90 -45.38
CA PHE A 411 5.01 8.33 -46.05
C PHE A 411 5.27 8.60 -47.54
N SER A 412 4.89 7.63 -48.37
CA SER A 412 4.80 7.73 -49.82
C SER A 412 3.35 7.42 -50.24
N ASP A 413 2.41 8.26 -49.83
CA ASP A 413 1.08 8.37 -50.47
C ASP A 413 0.35 9.65 -50.01
N PRO A 414 -0.12 10.51 -50.93
CA PRO A 414 -0.59 11.85 -50.59
C PRO A 414 -1.96 11.89 -49.88
N GLU A 415 -2.84 10.90 -50.08
CA GLU A 415 -4.15 10.82 -49.39
C GLU A 415 -4.12 9.94 -48.12
N GLY A 416 -3.33 8.86 -48.11
CA GLY A 416 -3.14 8.01 -46.92
C GLY A 416 -2.37 8.70 -45.79
N GLY A 417 -1.48 9.65 -46.13
CA GLY A 417 -0.67 10.38 -45.17
C GLY A 417 -1.47 11.26 -44.22
N MET A 418 -2.48 12.01 -44.71
CA MET A 418 -3.22 12.96 -43.87
C MET A 418 -4.13 12.27 -42.86
N GLN A 419 -4.83 11.20 -43.27
CA GLN A 419 -5.70 10.43 -42.37
C GLN A 419 -4.87 9.68 -41.31
N THR A 420 -3.70 9.16 -41.69
CA THR A 420 -2.76 8.52 -40.76
C THR A 420 -2.18 9.53 -39.76
N LYS A 421 -1.82 10.73 -40.24
CA LYS A 421 -1.39 11.85 -39.41
C LYS A 421 -2.48 12.25 -38.41
N LEU A 422 -3.73 12.37 -38.83
CA LEU A 422 -4.84 12.68 -37.94
C LEU A 422 -5.01 11.61 -36.84
N ARG A 423 -4.99 10.32 -37.19
CA ARG A 423 -5.06 9.21 -36.21
C ARG A 423 -3.94 9.28 -35.18
N LEU A 424 -2.72 9.65 -35.60
CA LEU A 424 -1.58 9.84 -34.70
C LEU A 424 -1.83 10.97 -33.69
N TYR A 425 -2.30 12.13 -34.14
CA TYR A 425 -2.59 13.26 -33.26
C TYR A 425 -3.77 12.97 -32.31
N GLN A 426 -4.82 12.29 -32.79
CA GLN A 426 -5.91 11.83 -31.93
C GLN A 426 -5.42 10.85 -30.85
N ALA A 427 -4.55 9.90 -31.21
CA ALA A 427 -3.94 8.99 -30.25
C ALA A 427 -3.08 9.73 -29.20
N ARG A 428 -2.35 10.79 -29.59
CA ARG A 428 -1.60 11.64 -28.65
C ARG A 428 -2.53 12.35 -27.65
N VAL A 429 -3.68 12.86 -28.10
CA VAL A 429 -4.69 13.45 -27.21
C VAL A 429 -5.19 12.41 -26.20
N ARG A 430 -5.58 11.20 -26.66
CA ARG A 430 -6.03 10.12 -25.77
C ARG A 430 -4.96 9.72 -24.76
N GLN A 431 -3.71 9.58 -25.21
CA GLN A 431 -2.57 9.25 -24.36
C GLN A 431 -2.35 10.32 -23.27
N SER A 432 -2.34 11.61 -23.64
CA SER A 432 -2.16 12.70 -22.68
C SER A 432 -3.31 12.78 -21.68
N ALA A 433 -4.55 12.52 -22.11
CA ALA A 433 -5.71 12.47 -21.20
C ALA A 433 -5.58 11.36 -20.16
N LEU A 434 -5.14 10.17 -20.57
CA LEU A 434 -4.88 9.04 -19.66
C LEU A 434 -3.73 9.33 -18.70
N GLN A 435 -2.67 10.01 -19.15
CA GLN A 435 -1.56 10.42 -18.29
C GLN A 435 -1.99 11.46 -17.24
N CYS A 436 -2.82 12.44 -17.62
CA CYS A 436 -3.44 13.35 -16.66
C CYS A 436 -4.31 12.58 -15.66
N PHE A 437 -5.14 11.66 -16.14
CA PHE A 437 -5.97 10.85 -15.25
C PHE A 437 -5.13 10.02 -14.27
N LEU A 438 -4.03 9.40 -14.71
CA LEU A 438 -3.10 8.71 -13.82
C LEU A 438 -2.51 9.66 -12.75
N GLY A 439 -2.20 10.91 -13.12
CA GLY A 439 -1.77 11.95 -12.18
C GLY A 439 -2.83 12.26 -11.12
N VAL A 440 -4.11 12.37 -11.51
CA VAL A 440 -5.23 12.51 -10.57
C VAL A 440 -5.28 11.32 -9.59
N VAL A 441 -5.20 10.09 -10.10
CA VAL A 441 -5.29 8.88 -9.26
C VAL A 441 -4.17 8.83 -8.21
N ARG A 442 -2.97 9.32 -8.56
CA ARG A 442 -1.82 9.37 -7.65
C ARG A 442 -1.87 10.49 -6.61
N CYS A 443 -2.64 11.56 -6.86
CA CYS A 443 -2.69 12.74 -5.99
C CYS A 443 -3.97 12.86 -5.15
N VAL A 444 -5.06 12.21 -5.55
CA VAL A 444 -6.34 12.25 -4.83
C VAL A 444 -6.46 11.05 -3.90
N GLU A 445 -7.05 11.25 -2.72
CA GLU A 445 -7.33 10.15 -1.79
C GLU A 445 -8.21 9.09 -2.46
N LYS A 446 -7.78 7.82 -2.40
CA LYS A 446 -8.46 6.70 -3.07
C LYS A 446 -9.94 6.59 -2.70
N ARG A 447 -10.30 6.87 -1.45
CA ARG A 447 -11.70 6.88 -0.96
C ARG A 447 -12.60 7.81 -1.76
N VAL A 448 -12.10 8.99 -2.16
CA VAL A 448 -12.86 9.95 -2.98
C VAL A 448 -13.02 9.42 -4.39
N LEU A 449 -11.97 8.83 -4.96
CA LEU A 449 -11.98 8.27 -6.33
C LEU A 449 -12.94 7.08 -6.47
N TYR A 450 -13.13 6.28 -5.42
CA TYR A 450 -14.08 5.17 -5.44
C TYR A 450 -15.54 5.63 -5.65
N GLY A 451 -15.88 6.87 -5.28
CA GLY A 451 -17.18 7.44 -5.63
C GLY A 451 -17.40 7.55 -7.15
N TYR A 452 -16.33 7.63 -7.93
CA TYR A 452 -16.38 7.70 -9.40
C TYR A 452 -16.19 6.34 -10.08
N TRP A 453 -16.14 5.23 -9.32
CA TRP A 453 -15.81 3.89 -9.83
C TRP A 453 -16.67 3.48 -11.04
N SER A 454 -17.99 3.56 -10.93
CA SER A 454 -18.95 3.18 -11.99
C SER A 454 -18.83 4.04 -13.25
N SER A 455 -18.16 5.20 -13.18
CA SER A 455 -17.89 6.02 -14.36
C SER A 455 -16.72 5.50 -15.20
N PHE A 456 -15.82 4.70 -14.63
CA PHE A 456 -14.58 4.26 -15.28
C PHE A 456 -14.42 2.75 -15.35
N VAL A 457 -15.19 2.01 -14.55
CA VAL A 457 -15.23 0.54 -14.47
C VAL A 457 -16.67 0.10 -14.74
N PRO A 458 -16.90 -0.95 -15.55
CA PRO A 458 -18.25 -1.44 -15.84
C PRO A 458 -18.86 -2.17 -14.64
N ASP A 459 -20.19 -2.10 -14.48
CA ASP A 459 -20.92 -2.71 -13.35
C ASP A 459 -21.67 -4.00 -13.72
N ALA A 460 -22.16 -4.16 -14.96
CA ALA A 460 -22.84 -5.37 -15.43
C ALA A 460 -22.74 -5.51 -16.96
N PRO A 461 -22.86 -6.72 -17.54
CA PRO A 461 -23.03 -6.87 -18.98
C PRO A 461 -24.31 -6.16 -19.40
N GLY A 462 -24.20 -5.16 -20.27
CA GLY A 462 -25.31 -4.30 -20.65
C GLY A 462 -26.47 -5.10 -21.26
N ILE A 463 -27.57 -5.22 -20.54
CA ILE A 463 -28.83 -5.72 -21.09
C ILE A 463 -29.63 -4.49 -21.55
N GLY A 464 -29.77 -4.32 -22.86
CA GLY A 464 -30.73 -3.38 -23.46
C GLY A 464 -30.30 -1.91 -23.63
N GLY A 465 -29.01 -1.56 -23.46
CA GLY A 465 -28.49 -0.20 -23.70
C GLY A 465 -27.08 -0.19 -24.32
N PRO A 466 -26.60 0.96 -24.85
CA PRO A 466 -25.24 1.06 -25.37
C PRO A 466 -24.22 0.77 -24.25
N PRO A 467 -23.16 -0.03 -24.52
CA PRO A 467 -22.22 -0.44 -23.49
C PRO A 467 -21.54 0.78 -22.85
N PRO A 468 -21.37 0.81 -21.52
CA PRO A 468 -20.74 1.92 -20.83
C PRO A 468 -19.29 2.09 -21.31
N LEU A 469 -18.92 3.34 -21.62
CA LEU A 469 -17.56 3.69 -22.03
C LEU A 469 -16.65 3.80 -20.81
N THR A 470 -15.70 2.88 -20.72
CA THR A 470 -14.85 2.65 -19.53
C THR A 470 -13.37 2.52 -19.92
N LEU A 471 -12.48 2.43 -18.94
CA LEU A 471 -11.06 2.16 -19.17
C LEU A 471 -10.85 0.84 -19.95
N LEU A 472 -11.71 -0.16 -19.70
CA LEU A 472 -11.67 -1.45 -20.41
C LEU A 472 -12.03 -1.31 -21.89
N THR A 473 -12.91 -0.37 -22.25
CA THR A 473 -13.21 -0.08 -23.66
C THR A 473 -11.96 0.33 -24.42
N ILE A 474 -11.12 1.19 -23.84
CA ILE A 474 -9.84 1.59 -24.46
C ILE A 474 -8.88 0.42 -24.50
N ALA A 475 -8.74 -0.30 -23.38
CA ALA A 475 -7.82 -1.43 -23.28
C ALA A 475 -8.12 -2.54 -24.31
N LEU A 476 -9.39 -2.70 -24.71
CA LEU A 476 -9.80 -3.71 -25.69
C LEU A 476 -9.85 -3.21 -27.14
N LYS A 477 -10.17 -1.92 -27.35
CA LYS A 477 -10.55 -1.42 -28.69
C LYS A 477 -9.64 -0.35 -29.28
N ASP A 478 -8.73 0.27 -28.51
CA ASP A 478 -7.89 1.33 -29.06
C ASP A 478 -6.85 0.77 -30.04
N PRO A 479 -6.69 1.35 -31.24
CA PRO A 479 -5.69 0.90 -32.20
C PRO A 479 -4.25 1.10 -31.72
N SER A 480 -3.99 2.10 -30.87
CA SER A 480 -2.65 2.43 -30.39
C SER A 480 -2.28 1.62 -29.14
N PRO A 481 -1.23 0.78 -29.18
CA PRO A 481 -0.77 0.04 -28.01
C PRO A 481 -0.40 0.95 -26.84
N LYS A 482 0.17 2.13 -27.11
CA LYS A 482 0.53 3.12 -26.08
C LYS A 482 -0.70 3.65 -25.33
N VAL A 483 -1.83 3.81 -26.02
CA VAL A 483 -3.09 4.28 -25.42
C VAL A 483 -3.73 3.14 -24.60
N ARG A 484 -3.73 1.91 -25.12
CA ARG A 484 -4.16 0.72 -24.35
C ARG A 484 -3.37 0.55 -23.06
N ALA A 485 -2.04 0.64 -23.14
CA ALA A 485 -1.14 0.60 -21.97
C ALA A 485 -1.44 1.72 -20.96
N GLY A 486 -1.66 2.96 -21.43
CA GLY A 486 -2.05 4.08 -20.57
C GLY A 486 -3.36 3.83 -19.81
N SER A 487 -4.35 3.20 -20.45
CA SER A 487 -5.62 2.84 -19.80
C SER A 487 -5.42 1.80 -18.70
N LEU A 488 -4.62 0.76 -18.97
CA LEU A 488 -4.30 -0.28 -18.00
C LEU A 488 -3.47 0.24 -16.82
N GLN A 489 -2.60 1.24 -17.04
CA GLN A 489 -1.86 1.91 -15.96
C GLN A 489 -2.79 2.68 -15.02
N VAL A 490 -3.77 3.42 -15.56
CA VAL A 490 -4.79 4.10 -14.75
C VAL A 490 -5.60 3.07 -13.96
N LEU A 491 -6.07 2.00 -14.61
CA LEU A 491 -6.84 0.95 -13.95
C LEU A 491 -6.03 0.25 -12.85
N SER A 492 -4.76 -0.04 -13.11
CA SER A 492 -3.83 -0.61 -12.12
C SER A 492 -3.68 0.29 -10.91
N ALA A 493 -3.52 1.60 -11.11
CA ALA A 493 -3.39 2.57 -10.01
C ALA A 493 -4.69 2.72 -9.20
N LEU A 494 -5.86 2.54 -9.81
CA LEU A 494 -7.15 2.50 -9.12
C LEU A 494 -7.32 1.23 -8.28
N LEU A 495 -6.81 0.09 -8.76
CA LEU A 495 -6.88 -1.21 -8.08
C LEU A 495 -5.84 -1.36 -6.96
N GLU A 496 -4.66 -0.78 -7.13
CA GLU A 496 -3.61 -0.81 -6.12
C GLU A 496 -4.16 -0.29 -4.77
N GLY A 497 -4.02 -1.04 -3.69
CA GLY A 497 -4.55 -0.64 -2.37
C GLY A 497 -6.08 -0.55 -2.25
N SER A 498 -6.83 -1.13 -3.20
CA SER A 498 -8.31 -1.14 -3.17
C SER A 498 -8.92 -2.27 -2.36
N ARG A 499 -8.11 -3.13 -1.73
CA ARG A 499 -8.56 -4.30 -0.95
C ARG A 499 -9.67 -3.97 0.07
N GLN A 500 -9.57 -2.85 0.77
CA GLN A 500 -10.58 -2.40 1.75
C GLN A 500 -11.90 -1.99 1.11
N PHE A 501 -11.87 -1.41 -0.08
CA PHE A 501 -13.07 -1.04 -0.83
C PHE A 501 -13.72 -2.28 -1.47
N LEU A 502 -12.91 -3.10 -2.14
CA LEU A 502 -13.36 -4.33 -2.82
C LEU A 502 -13.79 -5.43 -1.85
N SER A 503 -13.33 -5.44 -0.59
CA SER A 503 -13.74 -6.44 0.41
C SER A 503 -15.24 -6.43 0.69
N THR A 504 -15.96 -5.34 0.35
CA THR A 504 -17.42 -5.22 0.48
C THR A 504 -18.19 -5.99 -0.60
N ALA A 505 -17.53 -6.42 -1.68
CA ALA A 505 -18.14 -7.19 -2.74
C ALA A 505 -18.59 -8.57 -2.23
N GLU A 506 -19.81 -8.94 -2.57
CA GLU A 506 -20.40 -10.22 -2.17
C GLU A 506 -21.42 -10.69 -3.19
N ASP A 507 -21.38 -11.97 -3.53
CA ASP A 507 -22.40 -12.60 -4.35
C ASP A 507 -23.63 -12.97 -3.51
N THR A 508 -24.78 -12.36 -3.83
CA THR A 508 -26.03 -12.68 -3.14
C THR A 508 -26.53 -14.07 -3.58
N SER A 509 -26.76 -14.96 -2.61
CA SER A 509 -27.29 -16.32 -2.85
C SER A 509 -28.80 -16.34 -3.15
N ALA A 510 -29.53 -15.27 -2.79
CA ALA A 510 -30.98 -15.17 -2.98
C ALA A 510 -31.34 -14.40 -4.27
N PRO A 511 -31.95 -15.05 -5.28
CA PRO A 511 -32.56 -14.35 -6.39
C PRO A 511 -33.91 -13.83 -5.90
N ARG A 512 -34.03 -12.50 -5.69
CA ARG A 512 -35.26 -11.68 -5.60
C ARG A 512 -35.13 -10.59 -4.53
N GLN A 513 -34.54 -9.46 -4.90
CA GLN A 513 -34.85 -8.18 -4.27
C GLN A 513 -35.10 -7.16 -5.39
N ALA A 514 -36.07 -6.24 -5.20
CA ALA A 514 -36.37 -5.17 -6.15
C ALA A 514 -35.26 -4.10 -6.24
N PHE A 515 -34.19 -4.27 -5.46
CA PHE A 515 -33.03 -3.38 -5.34
C PHE A 515 -31.75 -4.21 -5.43
N THR A 516 -30.79 -3.77 -6.23
CA THR A 516 -29.45 -4.40 -6.30
C THR A 516 -28.54 -3.71 -5.27
N PRO A 517 -28.08 -4.42 -4.22
CA PRO A 517 -27.21 -3.82 -3.21
C PRO A 517 -25.84 -3.46 -3.79
N PHE A 518 -25.20 -2.44 -3.20
CA PHE A 518 -23.88 -1.96 -3.62
C PHE A 518 -22.83 -3.10 -3.68
N SER A 519 -22.86 -4.02 -2.70
CA SER A 519 -21.99 -5.20 -2.66
C SER A 519 -22.15 -6.13 -3.87
N ALA A 520 -23.38 -6.32 -4.34
CA ALA A 520 -23.67 -7.13 -5.52
C ALA A 520 -23.28 -6.43 -6.82
N THR A 521 -23.46 -5.11 -6.91
CA THR A 521 -22.97 -4.30 -8.03
C THR A 521 -21.45 -4.39 -8.12
N LEU A 522 -20.74 -4.24 -6.99
CA LEU A 522 -19.28 -4.32 -6.96
C LEU A 522 -18.76 -5.72 -7.33
N ALA A 523 -19.46 -6.79 -6.88
CA ALA A 523 -19.16 -8.16 -7.31
C ALA A 523 -19.34 -8.33 -8.83
N ALA A 524 -20.37 -7.72 -9.42
CA ALA A 524 -20.58 -7.74 -10.86
C ALA A 524 -19.50 -6.93 -11.61
N SER A 525 -19.07 -5.77 -11.11
CA SER A 525 -17.94 -5.03 -11.67
C SER A 525 -16.65 -5.85 -11.65
N ILE A 526 -16.38 -6.58 -10.57
CA ILE A 526 -15.19 -7.46 -10.44
C ILE A 526 -15.22 -8.57 -11.49
N ARG A 527 -16.37 -9.23 -11.72
CA ARG A 527 -16.50 -10.25 -12.76
C ARG A 527 -16.21 -9.70 -14.14
N GLU A 528 -16.73 -8.51 -14.42
CA GLU A 528 -16.53 -7.87 -15.72
C GLU A 528 -15.08 -7.39 -15.92
N LEU A 529 -14.41 -6.94 -14.85
CA LEU A 529 -12.98 -6.68 -14.84
C LEU A 529 -12.18 -7.95 -15.20
N HIS A 530 -12.46 -9.08 -14.56
CA HIS A 530 -11.83 -10.36 -14.88
C HIS A 530 -12.04 -10.74 -16.34
N ARG A 531 -13.29 -10.68 -16.82
CA ARG A 531 -13.64 -11.04 -18.20
C ARG A 531 -12.92 -10.16 -19.22
N CYS A 532 -12.96 -8.84 -19.05
CA CYS A 532 -12.36 -7.90 -20.00
C CYS A 532 -10.83 -7.93 -19.97
N LEU A 533 -10.20 -8.05 -18.80
CA LEU A 533 -8.75 -8.15 -18.71
C LEU A 533 -8.23 -9.46 -19.28
N LEU A 534 -8.98 -10.56 -19.13
CA LEU A 534 -8.65 -11.83 -19.78
C LEU A 534 -8.74 -11.73 -21.31
N LEU A 535 -9.78 -11.07 -21.84
CA LEU A 535 -9.87 -10.80 -23.27
C LEU A 535 -8.74 -9.89 -23.77
N ALA A 536 -8.37 -8.87 -23.00
CA ALA A 536 -7.24 -7.99 -23.32
C ALA A 536 -5.92 -8.77 -23.34
N LEU A 537 -5.73 -9.71 -22.40
CA LEU A 537 -4.54 -10.58 -22.35
C LEU A 537 -4.39 -11.40 -23.63
N LEU A 538 -5.49 -12.00 -24.09
CA LEU A 538 -5.51 -12.88 -25.27
C LEU A 538 -5.39 -12.12 -26.61
N ALA A 539 -5.90 -10.89 -26.66
CA ALA A 539 -5.91 -10.08 -27.89
C ALA A 539 -4.65 -9.21 -28.06
N GLU A 540 -3.84 -9.02 -27.01
CA GLU A 540 -2.72 -8.08 -27.02
C GLU A 540 -1.48 -8.64 -27.74
N SER A 541 -0.93 -7.84 -28.65
CA SER A 541 0.26 -8.19 -29.44
C SER A 541 1.52 -7.42 -29.01
N SER A 542 1.39 -6.27 -28.34
CA SER A 542 2.51 -5.49 -27.84
C SER A 542 2.97 -6.02 -26.48
N TYR A 543 4.24 -6.42 -26.38
CA TYR A 543 4.83 -6.90 -25.12
C TYR A 543 4.79 -5.85 -23.99
N GLN A 544 4.92 -4.55 -24.30
CA GLN A 544 4.81 -3.49 -23.31
C GLN A 544 3.39 -3.41 -22.74
N THR A 545 2.37 -3.50 -23.59
CA THR A 545 0.97 -3.47 -23.15
C THR A 545 0.59 -4.77 -22.44
N LEU A 546 1.06 -5.91 -22.94
CA LEU A 546 0.88 -7.22 -22.31
C LEU A 546 1.40 -7.25 -20.87
N THR A 547 2.57 -6.65 -20.65
CA THR A 547 3.13 -6.43 -19.30
C THR A 547 2.16 -5.63 -18.41
N GLN A 548 1.49 -4.59 -18.95
CA GLN A 548 0.50 -3.82 -18.18
C GLN A 548 -0.79 -4.61 -17.91
N VAL A 549 -1.24 -5.45 -18.83
CA VAL A 549 -2.42 -6.32 -18.61
C VAL A 549 -2.16 -7.28 -17.45
N LEU A 550 -1.00 -7.95 -17.45
CA LEU A 550 -0.59 -8.88 -16.39
C LEU A 550 -0.47 -8.18 -15.03
N LYS A 551 0.15 -7.00 -14.99
CA LYS A 551 0.22 -6.19 -13.75
C LYS A 551 -1.16 -5.77 -13.24
N CYS A 552 -2.05 -5.37 -14.14
CA CYS A 552 -3.41 -4.99 -13.79
C CYS A 552 -4.18 -6.18 -13.19
N LEU A 553 -4.04 -7.37 -13.79
CA LEU A 553 -4.58 -8.62 -13.26
C LEU A 553 -4.00 -8.96 -11.88
N ALA A 554 -2.70 -8.78 -11.65
CA ALA A 554 -2.07 -9.07 -10.36
C ALA A 554 -2.62 -8.17 -9.24
N HIS A 555 -2.83 -6.87 -9.52
CA HIS A 555 -3.46 -5.95 -8.57
C HIS A 555 -4.93 -6.28 -8.31
N LEU A 556 -5.67 -6.72 -9.33
CA LEU A 556 -7.06 -7.19 -9.18
C LEU A 556 -7.10 -8.40 -8.23
N VAL A 557 -6.29 -9.43 -8.52
CA VAL A 557 -6.23 -10.67 -7.75
C VAL A 557 -5.83 -10.42 -6.29
N SER A 558 -4.91 -9.51 -6.05
CA SER A 558 -4.46 -9.17 -4.69
C SER A 558 -5.51 -8.39 -3.88
N SER A 559 -6.53 -7.82 -4.53
CA SER A 559 -7.49 -6.92 -3.90
C SER A 559 -8.89 -7.51 -3.72
N VAL A 560 -9.27 -8.53 -4.51
CA VAL A 560 -10.64 -9.08 -4.57
C VAL A 560 -10.89 -10.11 -3.46
N PRO A 561 -12.05 -10.08 -2.76
CA PRO A 561 -12.42 -11.07 -1.74
C PRO A 561 -13.01 -12.37 -2.34
N TYR A 562 -12.18 -13.20 -2.98
CA TYR A 562 -12.64 -14.43 -3.65
C TYR A 562 -13.42 -15.40 -2.77
N ASN A 563 -13.21 -15.40 -1.44
CA ASN A 563 -13.97 -16.25 -0.52
C ASN A 563 -15.45 -15.83 -0.37
N ARG A 564 -15.81 -14.59 -0.75
CA ARG A 564 -17.18 -14.05 -0.74
C ARG A 564 -17.84 -14.03 -2.13
N LEU A 565 -17.12 -14.45 -3.16
CA LEU A 565 -17.59 -14.49 -4.54
C LEU A 565 -17.80 -15.92 -5.01
N ARG A 566 -18.59 -16.11 -6.07
CA ARG A 566 -18.75 -17.41 -6.71
C ARG A 566 -17.39 -17.90 -7.27
N PRO A 567 -17.00 -19.16 -7.00
CA PRO A 567 -15.77 -19.74 -7.55
C PRO A 567 -15.75 -19.74 -9.08
N GLY A 568 -14.55 -19.82 -9.66
CA GLY A 568 -14.36 -19.96 -11.12
C GLY A 568 -13.86 -18.70 -11.83
N LEU A 569 -13.52 -17.64 -11.09
CA LEU A 569 -12.86 -16.44 -11.65
C LEU A 569 -11.35 -16.64 -11.85
N LEU A 570 -10.73 -17.47 -11.00
CA LEU A 570 -9.28 -17.69 -11.02
C LEU A 570 -8.87 -18.82 -11.96
N SER A 571 -9.71 -19.84 -12.11
CA SER A 571 -9.43 -21.01 -12.97
C SER A 571 -9.20 -20.67 -14.45
N PRO A 572 -10.00 -19.80 -15.12
CA PRO A 572 -9.73 -19.41 -16.50
C PRO A 572 -8.42 -18.62 -16.61
N LEU A 573 -8.16 -17.74 -15.64
CA LEU A 573 -6.95 -16.94 -15.60
C LEU A 573 -5.70 -17.84 -15.46
N TRP A 574 -5.72 -18.77 -14.51
CA TRP A 574 -4.65 -19.75 -14.28
C TRP A 574 -4.24 -20.50 -15.55
N LYS A 575 -5.22 -20.96 -16.34
CA LYS A 575 -4.96 -21.70 -17.58
C LYS A 575 -4.30 -20.82 -18.65
N GLN A 576 -4.74 -19.57 -18.78
CA GLN A 576 -4.31 -18.67 -19.85
C GLN A 576 -2.95 -18.02 -19.59
N ILE A 577 -2.51 -17.90 -18.33
CA ILE A 577 -1.25 -17.20 -18.01
C ILE A 577 0.00 -18.08 -18.21
N ARG A 578 -0.16 -19.40 -18.28
CA ARG A 578 0.96 -20.37 -18.34
C ARG A 578 1.94 -20.14 -19.51
N PRO A 579 1.49 -19.86 -20.76
CA PRO A 579 2.41 -19.63 -21.89
C PRO A 579 3.35 -18.43 -21.69
N TYR A 580 2.91 -17.42 -20.93
CA TYR A 580 3.65 -16.16 -20.78
C TYR A 580 4.87 -16.26 -19.86
N VAL A 581 5.00 -17.33 -19.06
CA VAL A 581 6.20 -17.57 -18.23
C VAL A 581 7.46 -17.79 -19.08
N ARG A 582 7.30 -18.35 -20.29
CA ARG A 582 8.37 -18.58 -21.26
C ARG A 582 8.34 -17.58 -22.42
N HIS A 583 7.70 -16.43 -22.24
CA HIS A 583 7.67 -15.38 -23.25
C HIS A 583 9.07 -14.83 -23.56
N ARG A 584 9.30 -14.31 -24.78
CA ARG A 584 10.63 -13.80 -25.19
C ARG A 584 11.07 -12.57 -24.39
N ASP A 585 10.13 -11.68 -24.07
CA ASP A 585 10.38 -10.47 -23.27
C ASP A 585 10.41 -10.78 -21.77
N VAL A 586 11.48 -10.36 -21.09
CA VAL A 586 11.71 -10.60 -19.66
C VAL A 586 10.64 -9.97 -18.77
N ASN A 587 10.12 -8.77 -19.11
CA ASN A 587 9.12 -8.08 -18.29
C ASN A 587 7.78 -8.80 -18.31
N VAL A 588 7.41 -9.41 -19.44
CA VAL A 588 6.21 -10.25 -19.55
C VAL A 588 6.35 -11.48 -18.67
N ARG A 589 7.52 -12.16 -18.68
CA ARG A 589 7.77 -13.33 -17.83
C ARG A 589 7.68 -12.99 -16.35
N VAL A 590 8.35 -11.90 -15.92
CA VAL A 590 8.29 -11.41 -14.54
C VAL A 590 6.86 -11.09 -14.15
N SER A 591 6.11 -10.32 -14.96
CA SER A 591 4.72 -9.95 -14.64
C SER A 591 3.79 -11.17 -14.60
N SER A 592 4.09 -12.23 -15.36
CA SER A 592 3.36 -13.50 -15.32
C SER A 592 3.60 -14.25 -14.02
N LEU A 593 4.86 -14.31 -13.56
CA LEU A 593 5.22 -14.90 -12.27
C LEU A 593 4.65 -14.10 -11.10
N THR A 594 4.67 -12.77 -11.16
CA THR A 594 4.00 -11.90 -10.18
C THR A 594 2.52 -12.19 -10.08
N LEU A 595 1.85 -12.44 -11.21
CA LEU A 595 0.44 -12.84 -11.23
C LEU A 595 0.24 -14.23 -10.59
N PHE A 596 1.11 -15.21 -10.86
CA PHE A 596 1.09 -16.49 -10.13
C PHE A 596 1.28 -16.28 -8.62
N GLY A 597 2.21 -15.42 -8.20
CA GLY A 597 2.44 -15.05 -6.80
C GLY A 597 1.20 -14.46 -6.15
N ALA A 598 0.50 -13.54 -6.83
CA ALA A 598 -0.77 -12.98 -6.38
C ALA A 598 -1.87 -14.05 -6.25
N LEU A 599 -1.95 -14.98 -7.20
CA LEU A 599 -2.93 -16.07 -7.20
C LEU A 599 -2.73 -17.03 -6.01
N VAL A 600 -1.49 -17.37 -5.66
CA VAL A 600 -1.22 -18.30 -4.55
C VAL A 600 -1.28 -17.62 -3.19
N SER A 601 -1.11 -16.30 -3.10
CA SER A 601 -1.09 -15.58 -1.83
C SER A 601 -2.41 -14.91 -1.46
N THR A 602 -3.29 -14.60 -2.43
CA THR A 602 -4.60 -14.00 -2.13
C THR A 602 -5.41 -14.96 -1.26
N GLN A 603 -5.88 -14.49 -0.09
CA GLN A 603 -6.73 -15.21 0.88
C GLN A 603 -6.40 -16.70 1.06
N ALA A 604 -5.11 -17.04 1.09
CA ALA A 604 -4.68 -18.41 1.19
C ALA A 604 -4.98 -19.03 2.58
N PRO A 605 -5.31 -20.33 2.64
CA PRO A 605 -5.51 -21.25 1.52
C PRO A 605 -6.89 -21.08 0.87
N LEU A 606 -6.93 -20.94 -0.46
CA LEU A 606 -8.18 -20.87 -1.23
C LEU A 606 -8.48 -22.23 -1.87
N PRO A 607 -9.70 -22.80 -1.70
CA PRO A 607 -10.03 -24.12 -2.25
C PRO A 607 -9.84 -24.22 -3.77
N GLU A 608 -10.21 -23.18 -4.52
CA GLU A 608 -10.03 -23.14 -5.99
C GLU A 608 -8.55 -23.25 -6.38
N ILE A 609 -7.67 -22.51 -5.72
CA ILE A 609 -6.22 -22.53 -5.98
C ILE A 609 -5.60 -23.85 -5.53
N HIS A 610 -6.00 -24.38 -4.36
CA HIS A 610 -5.56 -25.69 -3.88
C HIS A 610 -5.82 -26.78 -4.93
N LEU A 611 -7.02 -26.80 -5.54
CA LEU A 611 -7.33 -27.74 -6.62
C LEU A 611 -6.47 -27.52 -7.87
N LEU A 612 -6.22 -26.27 -8.28
CA LEU A 612 -5.40 -25.93 -9.44
C LEU A 612 -3.92 -26.33 -9.27
N LEU A 613 -3.40 -26.31 -8.04
CA LEU A 613 -2.05 -26.76 -7.72
C LEU A 613 -1.87 -28.28 -7.83
N HIS A 614 -2.94 -29.06 -7.63
CA HIS A 614 -2.93 -30.53 -7.75
C HIS A 614 -3.19 -31.02 -9.17
N GLN A 615 -3.65 -30.17 -10.08
CA GLN A 615 -3.90 -30.59 -11.45
C GLN A 615 -2.56 -30.98 -12.10
N PRO A 616 -2.38 -32.24 -12.56
CA PRO A 616 -1.24 -32.57 -13.40
C PRO A 616 -1.34 -31.67 -14.61
N GLY A 617 -0.22 -31.04 -15.02
CA GLY A 617 -0.22 -30.02 -16.07
C GLY A 617 -0.75 -30.56 -17.40
N SER A 618 -2.07 -30.58 -17.56
CA SER A 618 -2.72 -31.28 -18.66
C SER A 618 -2.51 -30.52 -19.96
N THR A 619 -1.76 -31.14 -20.85
CA THR A 619 -1.86 -30.92 -22.29
C THR A 619 -3.21 -31.46 -22.74
N SER A 620 -4.25 -30.63 -22.64
CA SER A 620 -5.50 -30.88 -23.37
C SER A 620 -5.75 -29.72 -24.32
N SER A 621 -5.11 -29.84 -25.48
CA SER A 621 -5.58 -29.25 -26.73
C SER A 621 -6.97 -29.83 -27.04
N HIS A 622 -8.02 -29.22 -26.49
CA HIS A 622 -9.35 -29.29 -27.09
C HIS A 622 -9.62 -27.94 -27.75
N SER A 623 -9.28 -27.93 -29.04
CA SER A 623 -9.61 -26.94 -30.02
C SER A 623 -11.12 -26.80 -30.18
N THR A 624 -11.61 -25.57 -30.01
CA THR A 624 -12.78 -25.07 -30.73
C THR A 624 -12.24 -24.51 -32.06
N PRO A 625 -12.79 -24.86 -33.24
CA PRO A 625 -12.19 -24.47 -34.50
C PRO A 625 -12.52 -23.00 -34.80
N GLY A 626 -11.48 -22.18 -34.95
CA GLY A 626 -11.60 -20.83 -35.50
C GLY A 626 -10.46 -19.91 -35.07
N ILE A 627 -9.64 -19.52 -36.06
CA ILE A 627 -8.56 -18.51 -36.02
C ILE A 627 -7.17 -19.09 -35.71
N THR A 628 -6.51 -19.54 -36.78
CA THR A 628 -5.08 -19.83 -36.86
C THR A 628 -4.28 -18.54 -37.09
N THR A 629 -3.25 -18.29 -36.27
CA THR A 629 -2.09 -17.46 -36.63
C THR A 629 -0.87 -18.39 -36.83
N PRO A 630 -0.01 -18.16 -37.84
CA PRO A 630 1.02 -19.11 -38.23
C PRO A 630 2.35 -18.83 -37.54
N GLN A 631 2.59 -19.39 -36.34
CA GLN A 631 3.96 -19.61 -35.83
C GLN A 631 4.02 -20.61 -34.67
N GLU A 632 3.44 -21.80 -34.81
CA GLU A 632 3.63 -22.90 -33.86
C GLU A 632 3.95 -24.20 -34.60
N LEU A 633 5.24 -24.46 -34.81
CA LEU A 633 5.73 -25.80 -35.08
C LEU A 633 6.99 -26.06 -34.25
N SER A 634 6.91 -27.19 -33.53
CA SER A 634 7.96 -27.94 -32.81
C SER A 634 8.59 -27.33 -31.55
N GLN A 635 8.00 -27.60 -30.37
CA GLN A 635 8.77 -27.91 -29.16
C GLN A 635 8.02 -28.96 -28.30
N ASN A 636 8.32 -30.23 -28.56
CA ASN A 636 7.92 -31.38 -27.74
C ASN A 636 8.78 -31.41 -26.46
N TRP A 637 8.17 -31.35 -25.29
CA TRP A 637 8.88 -31.55 -24.01
C TRP A 637 9.03 -33.05 -23.73
N ARG A 638 10.28 -33.54 -23.68
CA ARG A 638 10.63 -34.90 -23.23
C ARG A 638 11.14 -34.92 -21.79
N GLN A 639 10.87 -36.06 -21.18
CA GLN A 639 11.23 -36.53 -19.84
C GLN A 639 12.68 -36.25 -19.43
N PRO A 640 12.97 -36.13 -18.11
CA PRO A 640 14.34 -36.10 -17.63
C PRO A 640 15.03 -37.43 -17.98
N VAL A 641 16.20 -37.31 -18.61
CA VAL A 641 17.10 -38.42 -18.95
C VAL A 641 17.44 -39.18 -17.66
N ARG A 642 16.95 -40.41 -17.55
CA ARG A 642 17.50 -41.40 -16.61
C ARG A 642 18.94 -41.69 -17.05
N ARG A 643 19.90 -41.46 -16.15
CA ARG A 643 21.24 -42.06 -16.27
C ARG A 643 21.04 -43.56 -16.17
N GLU A 644 21.41 -44.28 -17.22
CA GLU A 644 21.47 -45.74 -17.21
C GLU A 644 22.56 -46.16 -16.20
N GLU A 645 22.14 -46.76 -15.09
CA GLU A 645 23.00 -47.65 -14.31
C GLU A 645 22.56 -49.08 -14.57
N GLU A 646 23.55 -49.92 -14.83
CA GLU A 646 23.43 -51.28 -15.30
C GLU A 646 22.72 -52.21 -14.32
N THR A 647 22.03 -53.17 -14.91
CA THR A 647 21.21 -54.25 -14.36
C THR A 647 21.86 -55.10 -13.25
N SER A 648 21.10 -55.44 -12.20
CA SER A 648 20.84 -56.85 -11.81
C SER A 648 19.75 -57.02 -10.71
N SER A 649 18.65 -57.65 -11.11
CA SER A 649 17.76 -58.60 -10.40
C SER A 649 17.46 -58.49 -8.89
N SER A 650 16.17 -58.28 -8.55
CA SER A 650 15.30 -59.25 -7.83
C SER A 650 13.84 -58.73 -7.69
N PRO A 651 12.80 -59.59 -7.76
CA PRO A 651 11.41 -59.19 -7.66
C PRO A 651 10.84 -59.40 -6.25
N GLY A 652 10.12 -58.43 -5.70
CA GLY A 652 9.25 -58.67 -4.54
C GLY A 652 9.01 -57.44 -3.67
N GLY A 653 7.75 -57.04 -3.55
CA GLY A 653 7.30 -56.07 -2.54
C GLY A 653 6.47 -54.96 -3.15
N GLY A 654 5.16 -55.19 -3.28
CA GLY A 654 4.21 -54.13 -3.57
C GLY A 654 4.23 -53.08 -2.48
N ALA A 655 4.41 -51.82 -2.88
CA ALA A 655 4.06 -50.65 -2.08
C ALA A 655 3.14 -49.79 -2.95
N GLU A 656 1.83 -49.99 -2.75
CA GLU A 656 0.81 -49.02 -3.09
C GLU A 656 1.06 -47.75 -2.25
N GLY A 657 1.89 -46.86 -2.78
CA GLY A 657 1.99 -45.47 -2.35
C GLY A 657 1.80 -44.62 -3.59
N ALA A 658 0.55 -44.24 -3.86
CA ALA A 658 0.23 -43.32 -4.94
C ALA A 658 1.11 -42.07 -4.80
N ALA A 659 2.00 -41.84 -5.77
CA ALA A 659 2.71 -40.58 -5.89
C ALA A 659 1.67 -39.48 -6.15
N GLU A 660 1.24 -38.81 -5.09
CA GLU A 660 0.47 -37.56 -5.17
C GLU A 660 1.18 -36.63 -6.15
N GLY A 661 0.49 -36.23 -7.21
CA GLY A 661 1.09 -35.47 -8.31
C GLY A 661 1.78 -34.21 -7.80
N GLN A 662 3.10 -34.13 -8.00
CA GLN A 662 3.91 -33.02 -7.51
C GLN A 662 3.45 -31.69 -8.13
N CYS A 663 3.35 -30.64 -7.31
CA CYS A 663 2.90 -29.32 -7.73
C CYS A 663 3.76 -28.77 -8.89
N TRP A 664 3.17 -28.64 -10.07
CA TRP A 664 3.90 -28.24 -11.28
C TRP A 664 4.49 -26.82 -11.17
N LEU A 665 3.82 -25.91 -10.45
CA LEU A 665 4.29 -24.54 -10.26
C LEU A 665 5.55 -24.52 -9.39
N LEU A 666 5.62 -25.39 -8.38
CA LEU A 666 6.84 -25.59 -7.59
C LEU A 666 7.99 -26.04 -8.49
N GLN A 667 7.77 -27.09 -9.29
CA GLN A 667 8.80 -27.60 -10.22
C GLN A 667 9.25 -26.55 -11.24
N LEU A 668 8.30 -25.78 -11.78
CA LEU A 668 8.60 -24.68 -12.71
C LEU A 668 9.50 -23.63 -12.05
N CYS A 669 9.16 -23.16 -10.85
CA CYS A 669 9.96 -22.14 -10.18
C CYS A 669 11.37 -22.67 -9.83
N VAL A 670 11.49 -23.91 -9.35
CA VAL A 670 12.80 -24.55 -9.10
C VAL A 670 13.63 -24.60 -10.40
N ALA A 671 13.01 -24.99 -11.52
CA ALA A 671 13.67 -25.05 -12.83
C ALA A 671 14.14 -23.66 -13.29
N LEU A 672 13.31 -22.62 -13.18
CA LEU A 672 13.67 -21.25 -13.56
C LEU A 672 14.85 -20.70 -12.75
N ILE A 673 15.06 -21.18 -11.53
CA ILE A 673 16.16 -20.71 -10.66
C ILE A 673 17.46 -21.46 -10.94
N THR A 674 17.37 -22.76 -11.26
CA THR A 674 18.51 -23.69 -11.26
C THR A 674 18.96 -24.17 -12.63
N GLN A 675 18.07 -24.20 -13.62
CA GLN A 675 18.39 -24.74 -14.94
C GLN A 675 18.98 -23.64 -15.85
N PRO A 676 19.97 -23.98 -16.69
CA PRO A 676 20.45 -23.08 -17.73
C PRO A 676 19.34 -22.73 -18.72
N ARG A 677 19.39 -21.51 -19.27
CA ARG A 677 18.46 -21.06 -20.30
C ARG A 677 18.66 -21.90 -21.56
N GLU A 678 17.59 -22.50 -22.05
CA GLU A 678 17.57 -23.09 -23.39
C GLU A 678 17.55 -21.95 -24.42
N GLU A 679 18.66 -21.73 -25.12
CA GLU A 679 18.60 -20.95 -26.36
C GLU A 679 17.97 -21.82 -27.45
N PRO A 680 17.03 -21.30 -28.25
CA PRO A 680 16.61 -22.00 -29.45
C PRO A 680 17.85 -22.11 -30.36
N CYS A 681 18.40 -23.31 -30.51
CA CYS A 681 19.51 -23.57 -31.43
C CYS A 681 19.17 -22.97 -32.79
N SER A 682 19.87 -21.89 -33.15
CA SER A 682 20.04 -21.52 -34.54
C SER A 682 21.06 -22.49 -35.11
N ASP A 683 20.71 -23.23 -36.15
CA ASP A 683 21.52 -24.25 -36.83
C ASP A 683 22.77 -23.68 -37.56
N SER A 684 23.36 -22.61 -37.06
CA SER A 684 24.54 -21.97 -37.64
C SER A 684 25.35 -21.28 -36.56
N ASP A 685 26.18 -22.05 -35.86
CA ASP A 685 27.61 -21.76 -35.69
C ASP A 685 28.24 -22.75 -34.71
N ALA A 686 28.99 -23.70 -35.26
CA ALA A 686 29.93 -24.50 -34.51
C ALA A 686 31.13 -23.63 -34.13
N GLY A 687 31.25 -23.26 -32.85
CA GLY A 687 32.50 -22.70 -32.32
C GLY A 687 32.32 -21.64 -31.24
N GLY A 688 31.99 -22.05 -30.02
CA GLY A 688 32.08 -21.16 -28.86
C GLY A 688 31.59 -21.81 -27.58
N SER A 689 32.50 -22.13 -26.66
CA SER A 689 32.22 -22.59 -25.31
C SER A 689 31.57 -21.48 -24.46
N GLY A 690 30.33 -21.10 -24.78
CA GLY A 690 29.49 -20.29 -23.91
C GLY A 690 28.86 -21.20 -22.85
N ALA A 691 29.30 -21.07 -21.59
CA ALA A 691 28.59 -21.69 -20.47
C ALA A 691 27.11 -21.33 -20.56
N ALA A 692 26.22 -22.33 -20.55
CA ALA A 692 24.79 -22.09 -20.67
C ALA A 692 24.33 -21.15 -19.54
N ALA A 693 23.99 -19.91 -19.89
CA ALA A 693 23.70 -18.87 -18.93
C ALA A 693 22.37 -19.20 -18.21
N LEU A 694 22.32 -19.01 -16.89
CA LEU A 694 21.07 -19.10 -16.13
C LEU A 694 20.05 -18.06 -16.60
N GLU A 695 18.80 -18.23 -16.17
CA GLU A 695 17.75 -17.25 -16.44
C GLU A 695 18.10 -15.84 -15.91
N PRO A 696 17.59 -14.76 -16.55
CA PRO A 696 17.85 -13.40 -16.08
C PRO A 696 17.46 -13.21 -14.62
N SER A 697 18.29 -12.50 -13.84
CA SER A 697 18.08 -12.26 -12.40
C SER A 697 16.62 -11.85 -12.07
N PRO A 698 15.96 -10.91 -12.77
CA PRO A 698 14.57 -10.55 -12.47
C PRO A 698 13.58 -11.72 -12.50
N VAL A 699 13.76 -12.70 -13.40
CA VAL A 699 12.89 -13.89 -13.49
C VAL A 699 13.16 -14.83 -12.32
N ARG A 700 14.44 -15.04 -11.98
CA ARG A 700 14.86 -15.90 -10.86
C ARG A 700 14.37 -15.35 -9.52
N LEU A 701 14.48 -14.03 -9.32
CA LEU A 701 13.98 -13.35 -8.11
C LEU A 701 12.47 -13.52 -7.95
N GLU A 702 11.72 -13.34 -9.04
CA GLU A 702 10.26 -13.49 -8.99
C GLU A 702 9.86 -14.96 -8.75
N ALA A 703 10.57 -15.92 -9.35
CA ALA A 703 10.35 -17.34 -9.10
C ALA A 703 10.60 -17.72 -7.62
N LEU A 704 11.65 -17.18 -6.99
CA LEU A 704 11.92 -17.35 -5.56
C LEU A 704 10.79 -16.76 -4.70
N GLN A 705 10.27 -15.59 -5.06
CA GLN A 705 9.12 -15.01 -4.38
C GLN A 705 7.87 -15.90 -4.51
N VAL A 706 7.57 -16.43 -5.70
CA VAL A 706 6.45 -17.36 -5.88
C VAL A 706 6.62 -18.62 -5.02
N LEU A 707 7.84 -19.17 -4.90
CA LEU A 707 8.11 -20.28 -4.00
C LEU A 707 7.86 -19.93 -2.53
N ALA A 708 8.32 -18.76 -2.07
CA ALA A 708 8.07 -18.31 -0.70
C ALA A 708 6.56 -18.16 -0.43
N HIS A 709 5.80 -17.59 -1.38
CA HIS A 709 4.34 -17.52 -1.25
C HIS A 709 3.69 -18.90 -1.23
N LEU A 710 4.14 -19.86 -2.05
CA LEU A 710 3.65 -21.23 -2.04
C LEU A 710 3.92 -21.94 -0.71
N VAL A 711 5.13 -21.79 -0.16
CA VAL A 711 5.51 -22.33 1.15
C VAL A 711 4.57 -21.81 2.23
N LYS A 712 4.38 -20.48 2.27
CA LYS A 712 3.53 -19.81 3.25
C LYS A 712 2.05 -20.17 3.16
N ALA A 713 1.54 -20.29 1.93
CA ALA A 713 0.11 -20.46 1.66
C ALA A 713 -0.35 -21.92 1.67
N TYR A 714 0.51 -22.84 1.23
CA TYR A 714 0.17 -24.24 0.92
C TYR A 714 1.27 -25.20 1.40
N PHE A 715 1.78 -25.00 2.62
CA PHE A 715 2.88 -25.80 3.18
C PHE A 715 2.62 -27.32 3.13
N SER A 716 1.37 -27.76 3.35
CA SER A 716 0.98 -29.18 3.27
C SER A 716 1.31 -29.85 1.93
N LEU A 717 1.36 -29.08 0.83
CA LEU A 717 1.73 -29.56 -0.51
C LEU A 717 3.22 -29.49 -0.77
N VAL A 718 3.88 -28.51 -0.14
CA VAL A 718 5.29 -28.21 -0.37
C VAL A 718 6.20 -29.04 0.55
N GLN A 719 5.71 -29.48 1.70
CA GLN A 719 6.50 -30.19 2.71
C GLN A 719 7.19 -31.47 2.21
N ALA A 720 6.64 -32.13 1.19
CA ALA A 720 7.28 -33.29 0.56
C ALA A 720 8.61 -32.94 -0.13
N SER A 721 8.80 -31.67 -0.52
CA SER A 721 10.01 -31.15 -1.16
C SER A 721 10.88 -30.31 -0.19
N LEU A 722 10.69 -30.45 1.13
CA LEU A 722 11.38 -29.63 2.15
C LEU A 722 12.92 -29.64 1.99
N LEU A 723 13.53 -30.81 1.88
CA LEU A 723 14.99 -30.94 1.76
C LEU A 723 15.49 -30.37 0.41
N GLU A 724 14.76 -30.62 -0.68
CA GLU A 724 15.09 -30.07 -2.00
C GLU A 724 15.06 -28.54 -2.00
N LEU A 725 14.04 -27.94 -1.37
CA LEU A 725 13.93 -26.49 -1.24
C LEU A 725 14.98 -25.90 -0.28
N GLY A 726 15.37 -26.64 0.76
CA GLY A 726 16.51 -26.28 1.61
C GLY A 726 17.81 -26.21 0.81
N GLN A 727 18.10 -27.23 0.01
CA GLN A 727 19.25 -27.24 -0.88
C GLN A 727 19.19 -26.12 -1.93
N LEU A 728 18.01 -25.81 -2.46
CA LEU A 728 17.82 -24.67 -3.36
C LEU A 728 18.18 -23.34 -2.68
N GLY A 729 17.67 -23.08 -1.47
CA GLY A 729 17.99 -21.87 -0.70
C GLY A 729 19.49 -21.76 -0.41
N THR A 730 20.12 -22.86 -0.01
CA THR A 730 21.58 -22.97 0.18
C THR A 730 22.35 -22.68 -1.11
N ARG A 731 21.91 -23.18 -2.28
CA ARG A 731 22.55 -22.84 -3.56
C ARG A 731 22.41 -21.37 -3.90
N CYS A 732 21.23 -20.76 -3.71
CA CYS A 732 21.01 -19.33 -3.96
C CYS A 732 21.93 -18.44 -3.12
N LEU A 733 22.28 -18.86 -1.90
CA LEU A 733 23.23 -18.17 -1.04
C LEU A 733 24.68 -18.20 -1.56
N THR A 734 25.03 -19.11 -2.47
CA THR A 734 26.36 -19.16 -3.12
C THR A 734 26.47 -18.29 -4.37
N GLU A 735 25.36 -17.73 -4.84
CA GLU A 735 25.33 -16.91 -6.05
C GLU A 735 26.01 -15.56 -5.85
N PRO A 736 26.58 -14.94 -6.90
CA PRO A 736 27.23 -13.63 -6.78
C PRO A 736 26.24 -12.46 -6.60
N ASP A 737 24.98 -12.62 -6.99
CA ASP A 737 23.95 -11.57 -6.89
C ASP A 737 23.35 -11.53 -5.47
N PRO A 738 23.58 -10.45 -4.69
CA PRO A 738 23.04 -10.33 -3.32
C PRO A 738 21.51 -10.37 -3.26
N SER A 739 20.84 -10.01 -4.36
CA SER A 739 19.37 -10.09 -4.45
C SER A 739 18.89 -11.53 -4.47
N VAL A 740 19.62 -12.42 -5.15
CA VAL A 740 19.32 -13.86 -5.20
C VAL A 740 19.63 -14.50 -3.86
N GLN A 741 20.76 -14.15 -3.25
CA GLN A 741 21.09 -14.57 -1.88
C GLN A 741 19.96 -14.18 -0.92
N LEU A 742 19.52 -12.92 -0.93
CA LEU A 742 18.45 -12.42 -0.05
C LEU A 742 17.14 -13.20 -0.21
N HIS A 743 16.70 -13.45 -1.44
CA HIS A 743 15.45 -14.19 -1.67
C HIS A 743 15.59 -15.69 -1.38
N GLY A 744 16.78 -16.26 -1.56
CA GLY A 744 17.12 -17.61 -1.09
C GLY A 744 17.00 -17.72 0.44
N THR A 745 17.55 -16.75 1.18
CA THR A 745 17.44 -16.67 2.64
C THR A 745 15.99 -16.54 3.10
N LYS A 746 15.19 -15.66 2.47
CA LYS A 746 13.76 -15.53 2.77
C LYS A 746 12.96 -16.81 2.54
N LEU A 747 13.33 -17.61 1.53
CA LEU A 747 12.71 -18.91 1.31
C LEU A 747 12.99 -19.87 2.49
N LEU A 748 14.22 -19.89 2.99
CA LEU A 748 14.60 -20.69 4.17
C LEU A 748 13.87 -20.21 5.44
N GLU A 749 13.75 -18.90 5.63
CA GLU A 749 12.99 -18.29 6.73
C GLU A 749 11.51 -18.69 6.71
N GLU A 750 10.86 -18.61 5.54
CA GLU A 750 9.44 -18.98 5.40
C GLU A 750 9.23 -20.49 5.61
N LEU A 751 10.16 -21.34 5.16
CA LEU A 751 10.14 -22.79 5.44
C LEU A 751 10.19 -23.06 6.94
N GLY A 752 11.14 -22.45 7.65
CA GLY A 752 11.26 -22.57 9.11
C GLY A 752 10.01 -22.08 9.85
N THR A 753 9.52 -20.91 9.46
CA THR A 753 8.33 -20.29 10.06
C THR A 753 7.09 -21.16 9.90
N CYS A 754 6.89 -21.75 8.71
CA CYS A 754 5.77 -22.66 8.46
C CYS A 754 5.87 -23.96 9.27
N ILE A 755 7.07 -24.50 9.46
CA ILE A 755 7.30 -25.66 10.34
C ILE A 755 6.87 -25.31 11.77
N ILE A 756 7.28 -24.16 12.30
CA ILE A 756 6.88 -23.71 13.65
C ILE A 756 5.36 -23.60 13.76
N GLN A 757 4.69 -22.98 12.79
CA GLN A 757 3.24 -22.82 12.78
C GLN A 757 2.50 -24.17 12.77
N HIS A 758 2.96 -25.13 11.96
CA HIS A 758 2.39 -26.48 11.91
C HIS A 758 2.55 -27.27 13.22
N TYR A 759 3.61 -27.00 13.98
CA TYR A 759 3.84 -27.61 15.30
C TYR A 759 3.04 -26.94 16.42
N ARG A 760 2.63 -25.66 16.25
CA ARG A 760 1.78 -24.92 17.21
C ARG A 760 0.28 -25.21 17.06
N ALA A 761 -0.21 -25.56 15.86
CA ALA A 761 -1.63 -25.83 15.63
C ALA A 761 -2.11 -27.01 16.50
N ASP A 762 -3.13 -26.77 17.34
CA ASP A 762 -3.67 -27.75 18.29
C ASP A 762 -4.05 -29.09 17.65
N VAL A 763 -4.00 -30.14 18.47
CA VAL A 763 -4.18 -31.56 18.14
C VAL A 763 -5.53 -31.89 17.47
N ASP A 764 -6.48 -30.94 17.43
CA ASP A 764 -7.83 -31.15 16.89
C ASP A 764 -7.94 -31.11 15.35
N THR A 765 -6.89 -30.71 14.62
CA THR A 765 -6.84 -30.90 13.15
C THR A 765 -6.21 -32.24 12.78
N ARG A 766 -6.98 -33.32 12.96
CA ARG A 766 -6.60 -34.73 12.69
C ARG A 766 -6.25 -35.08 11.22
N SER A 767 -6.00 -34.11 10.34
CA SER A 767 -5.80 -34.35 8.90
C SER A 767 -4.47 -33.85 8.30
N ALA A 768 -3.63 -33.09 9.01
CA ALA A 768 -2.35 -32.63 8.48
C ALA A 768 -1.19 -33.54 8.95
N LYS A 769 -0.60 -34.32 8.03
CA LYS A 769 0.66 -35.04 8.28
C LYS A 769 1.74 -34.00 8.61
N ARG A 770 2.18 -33.95 9.87
CA ARG A 770 3.28 -33.06 10.31
C ARG A 770 4.61 -33.61 9.79
N VAL A 771 5.52 -32.71 9.41
CA VAL A 771 6.90 -33.06 9.05
C VAL A 771 7.59 -33.68 10.27
N PRO A 772 8.19 -34.89 10.19
CA PRO A 772 8.91 -35.49 11.31
C PRO A 772 10.08 -34.62 11.79
N VAL A 773 10.28 -34.52 13.12
CA VAL A 773 11.36 -33.71 13.71
C VAL A 773 12.74 -34.10 13.15
N CYS A 774 13.00 -35.39 12.93
CA CYS A 774 14.27 -35.85 12.35
C CYS A 774 14.56 -35.24 10.97
N GLN A 775 13.53 -35.06 10.14
CA GLN A 775 13.64 -34.42 8.84
C GLN A 775 13.89 -32.91 8.97
N VAL A 776 13.28 -32.26 9.99
CA VAL A 776 13.54 -30.85 10.31
C VAL A 776 14.98 -30.64 10.79
N VAL A 777 15.51 -31.56 11.62
CA VAL A 777 16.90 -31.55 12.09
C VAL A 777 17.86 -31.72 10.91
N GLN A 778 17.58 -32.66 9.99
CA GLN A 778 18.38 -32.83 8.77
C GLN A 778 18.39 -31.54 7.93
N PHE A 779 17.22 -30.95 7.68
CA PHE A 779 17.09 -29.69 6.95
C PHE A 779 17.98 -28.58 7.53
N TRP A 780 17.88 -28.34 8.86
CA TRP A 780 18.69 -27.30 9.49
C TRP A 780 20.17 -27.65 9.57
N SER A 781 20.53 -28.92 9.69
CA SER A 781 21.93 -29.37 9.64
C SER A 781 22.57 -29.05 8.28
N GLU A 782 21.85 -29.29 7.18
CA GLU A 782 22.32 -28.97 5.82
C GLU A 782 22.42 -27.44 5.61
N VAL A 783 21.43 -26.67 6.06
CA VAL A 783 21.40 -25.21 5.92
C VAL A 783 22.51 -24.53 6.74
N LEU A 784 22.69 -24.94 8.00
CA LEU A 784 23.68 -24.37 8.92
C LEU A 784 25.10 -24.84 8.60
N GLY A 785 25.26 -26.03 8.02
CA GLY A 785 26.53 -26.50 7.45
C GLY A 785 26.89 -25.83 6.12
N GLY A 786 25.98 -25.02 5.56
CA GLY A 786 26.12 -24.35 4.27
C GLY A 786 26.52 -22.87 4.36
N PRO A 787 26.28 -22.08 3.29
CA PRO A 787 26.72 -20.69 3.15
C PRO A 787 25.91 -19.67 3.98
N LEU A 788 24.89 -20.11 4.74
CA LEU A 788 24.11 -19.21 5.61
C LEU A 788 24.99 -18.48 6.63
N ILE A 789 26.01 -19.14 7.15
CA ILE A 789 26.99 -18.53 8.07
C ILE A 789 27.76 -17.40 7.38
N GLY A 790 28.15 -17.59 6.12
CA GLY A 790 28.77 -16.53 5.31
C GLY A 790 27.84 -15.34 5.08
N ALA A 791 26.54 -15.59 4.88
CA ALA A 791 25.54 -14.52 4.76
C ALA A 791 25.36 -13.73 6.06
N LEU A 792 25.43 -14.37 7.23
CA LEU A 792 25.40 -13.72 8.54
C LEU A 792 26.63 -12.82 8.78
N GLN A 793 27.77 -13.16 8.19
CA GLN A 793 29.04 -12.43 8.33
C GLN A 793 29.29 -11.40 7.21
N ASN A 794 28.36 -11.25 6.26
CA ASN A 794 28.55 -10.35 5.12
C ASN A 794 28.22 -8.89 5.46
N GLU A 795 29.21 -8.16 5.96
CA GLU A 795 29.07 -6.74 6.35
C GLU A 795 28.72 -5.80 5.18
N GLN A 796 28.96 -6.19 3.93
CA GLN A 796 28.66 -5.37 2.75
C GLN A 796 27.15 -5.32 2.45
N HIS A 797 26.38 -6.31 2.91
CA HIS A 797 24.94 -6.43 2.65
C HIS A 797 24.12 -6.60 3.94
N PRO A 798 23.86 -5.49 4.67
CA PRO A 798 23.13 -5.56 5.94
C PRO A 798 21.71 -6.12 5.83
N THR A 799 21.02 -5.92 4.69
CA THR A 799 19.69 -6.49 4.44
C THR A 799 19.72 -8.02 4.36
N LEU A 800 20.80 -8.59 3.81
CA LEU A 800 21.02 -10.03 3.78
C LEU A 800 21.31 -10.56 5.20
N GLN A 801 22.19 -9.89 5.96
CA GLN A 801 22.47 -10.25 7.36
C GLN A 801 21.20 -10.22 8.21
N THR A 802 20.34 -9.21 8.04
CA THR A 802 19.04 -9.12 8.71
C THR A 802 18.18 -10.34 8.40
N SER A 803 17.99 -10.67 7.12
CA SER A 803 17.18 -11.84 6.72
C SER A 803 17.78 -13.16 7.20
N ALA A 804 19.12 -13.26 7.28
CA ALA A 804 19.79 -14.44 7.81
C ALA A 804 19.59 -14.58 9.33
N CYS A 805 19.58 -13.47 10.08
CA CYS A 805 19.21 -13.47 11.50
C CYS A 805 17.75 -13.92 11.69
N ASP A 806 16.84 -13.40 10.86
CA ASP A 806 15.43 -13.80 10.89
C ASP A 806 15.26 -15.29 10.53
N THR A 807 16.06 -15.82 9.59
CA THR A 807 16.12 -17.25 9.28
C THR A 807 16.54 -18.09 10.49
N LEU A 808 17.57 -17.68 11.25
CA LEU A 808 17.95 -18.38 12.49
C LEU A 808 16.81 -18.39 13.51
N SER A 809 16.05 -17.30 13.62
CA SER A 809 14.90 -17.23 14.52
C SER A 809 13.74 -18.17 14.14
N SER A 810 13.77 -18.75 12.94
CA SER A 810 12.76 -19.67 12.43
C SER A 810 13.07 -21.15 12.67
N ILE A 811 14.13 -21.46 13.43
CA ILE A 811 14.46 -22.83 13.83
C ILE A 811 13.45 -23.32 14.89
N LEU A 812 12.87 -24.50 14.66
CA LEU A 812 11.96 -25.15 15.61
C LEU A 812 12.73 -25.53 16.91
N PRO A 813 12.25 -25.19 18.12
CA PRO A 813 12.98 -25.45 19.37
C PRO A 813 13.35 -26.93 19.58
N GLN A 814 12.43 -27.85 19.26
CA GLN A 814 12.69 -29.29 19.35
C GLN A 814 13.79 -29.74 18.38
N ALA A 815 13.84 -29.17 17.18
CA ALA A 815 14.91 -29.46 16.23
C ALA A 815 16.25 -28.85 16.68
N PHE A 816 16.23 -27.62 17.21
CA PHE A 816 17.42 -26.95 17.74
C PHE A 816 18.11 -27.81 18.82
N SER A 817 17.32 -28.37 19.76
CA SER A 817 17.84 -29.24 20.83
C SER A 817 18.50 -30.54 20.36
N GLN A 818 18.23 -30.96 19.12
CA GLN A 818 18.79 -32.17 18.50
C GLN A 818 19.94 -31.86 17.52
N LEU A 819 20.27 -30.58 17.29
CA LEU A 819 21.44 -30.21 16.49
C LEU A 819 22.74 -30.52 17.25
N PRO A 820 23.88 -30.74 16.57
CA PRO A 820 25.16 -30.91 17.25
C PRO A 820 25.50 -29.70 18.14
N ASP A 821 26.05 -29.94 19.34
CA ASP A 821 26.36 -28.88 20.32
C ASP A 821 27.19 -27.74 19.73
N LYS A 822 28.19 -28.07 18.90
CA LYS A 822 29.02 -27.07 18.19
C LYS A 822 28.20 -26.13 17.31
N THR A 823 27.15 -26.65 16.67
CA THR A 823 26.24 -25.88 15.80
C THR A 823 25.30 -25.01 16.63
N GLN A 824 24.79 -25.51 17.76
CA GLN A 824 23.98 -24.73 18.69
C GLN A 824 24.77 -23.53 19.23
N VAL A 825 25.99 -23.78 19.73
CA VAL A 825 26.92 -22.75 20.23
C VAL A 825 27.24 -21.74 19.14
N LEU A 826 27.53 -22.19 17.90
CA LEU A 826 27.80 -21.30 16.77
C LEU A 826 26.64 -20.32 16.51
N CYS A 827 25.40 -20.80 16.50
CA CYS A 827 24.23 -19.94 16.28
C CYS A 827 24.12 -18.86 17.37
N ILE A 828 24.30 -19.24 18.63
CA ILE A 828 24.25 -18.35 19.78
C ILE A 828 25.36 -17.30 19.70
N THR A 829 26.61 -17.73 19.47
CA THR A 829 27.78 -16.84 19.42
C THR A 829 27.66 -15.82 18.28
N ILE A 830 27.20 -16.24 17.10
CA ILE A 830 27.00 -15.31 15.97
C ILE A 830 25.92 -14.28 16.30
N LEU A 831 24.77 -14.70 16.82
CA LEU A 831 23.69 -13.78 17.17
C LEU A 831 24.13 -12.78 18.24
N LEU A 832 24.82 -13.23 19.29
CA LEU A 832 25.41 -12.36 20.32
C LEU A 832 26.38 -11.35 19.70
N GLY A 833 27.30 -11.79 18.82
CA GLY A 833 28.23 -10.90 18.13
C GLY A 833 27.51 -9.84 17.26
N LEU A 834 26.47 -10.24 16.53
CA LEU A 834 25.70 -9.33 15.66
C LEU A 834 24.88 -8.28 16.44
N THR A 835 24.64 -8.47 17.74
CA THR A 835 24.04 -7.42 18.59
C THR A 835 24.94 -6.19 18.74
N TYR A 836 26.24 -6.31 18.45
CA TYR A 836 27.19 -5.21 18.46
C TYR A 836 27.44 -4.59 17.08
N SER A 837 26.70 -5.02 16.04
CA SER A 837 26.81 -4.47 14.69
C SER A 837 26.54 -2.96 14.65
N ASP A 838 27.30 -2.23 13.84
CA ASP A 838 27.05 -0.80 13.58
C ASP A 838 25.74 -0.56 12.81
N ASN A 839 25.24 -1.58 12.10
CA ASN A 839 23.99 -1.46 11.36
C ASN A 839 22.78 -1.74 12.25
N SER A 840 21.93 -0.71 12.41
CA SER A 840 20.73 -0.81 13.27
C SER A 840 19.70 -1.87 12.82
N LEU A 841 19.64 -2.24 11.53
CA LEU A 841 18.73 -3.30 11.06
C LEU A 841 19.24 -4.68 11.48
N VAL A 842 20.55 -4.93 11.32
CA VAL A 842 21.19 -6.20 11.72
C VAL A 842 21.11 -6.36 13.22
N LYS A 843 21.48 -5.32 13.98
CA LYS A 843 21.37 -5.30 15.44
C LYS A 843 19.94 -5.59 15.92
N ALA A 844 18.93 -4.96 15.32
CA ALA A 844 17.53 -5.19 15.69
C ALA A 844 17.09 -6.64 15.42
N ALA A 845 17.53 -7.25 14.32
CA ALA A 845 17.21 -8.62 13.97
C ALA A 845 17.93 -9.64 14.87
N ALA A 846 19.22 -9.42 15.16
CA ALA A 846 20.01 -10.27 16.04
C ALA A 846 19.45 -10.29 17.48
N VAL A 847 19.15 -9.12 18.04
CA VAL A 847 18.54 -9.00 19.37
C VAL A 847 17.18 -9.68 19.41
N ARG A 848 16.35 -9.53 18.36
CA ARG A 848 15.07 -10.23 18.25
C ARG A 848 15.24 -11.75 18.21
N ALA A 849 16.21 -12.26 17.45
CA ALA A 849 16.48 -13.69 17.35
C ALA A 849 16.92 -14.29 18.70
N LEU A 850 17.75 -13.59 19.46
CA LEU A 850 18.07 -13.97 20.85
C LEU A 850 16.82 -13.97 21.75
N GLY A 851 15.95 -12.99 21.60
CA GLY A 851 14.64 -12.95 22.28
C GLY A 851 13.68 -14.08 21.89
N VAL A 852 13.92 -14.77 20.78
CA VAL A 852 13.23 -16.03 20.42
C VAL A 852 13.93 -17.23 21.06
N TYR A 853 15.26 -17.29 20.98
CA TYR A 853 16.06 -18.40 21.52
C TYR A 853 15.93 -18.54 23.03
N ILE A 854 15.71 -17.42 23.75
CA ILE A 854 15.45 -17.44 25.20
C ILE A 854 14.21 -18.26 25.58
N LEU A 855 13.27 -18.47 24.65
CA LEU A 855 12.08 -19.28 24.87
C LEU A 855 12.32 -20.78 24.65
N PHE A 856 13.50 -21.19 24.14
CA PHE A 856 13.79 -22.58 23.83
C PHE A 856 14.00 -23.36 25.13
N PRO A 857 13.32 -24.50 25.34
CA PRO A 857 13.46 -25.27 26.59
C PRO A 857 14.90 -25.66 26.93
N CYS A 858 15.71 -26.02 25.92
CA CYS A 858 17.11 -26.39 26.10
C CYS A 858 18.05 -25.22 26.41
N LEU A 859 17.63 -23.96 26.20
CA LEU A 859 18.45 -22.77 26.42
C LEU A 859 17.98 -21.94 27.61
N ARG A 860 16.67 -21.92 27.87
CA ARG A 860 16.11 -21.09 28.94
C ARG A 860 16.59 -21.47 30.33
N GLU A 861 16.99 -22.73 30.53
CA GLU A 861 17.50 -23.25 31.80
C GLU A 861 19.00 -22.99 31.98
N ASP A 862 19.73 -22.62 30.91
CA ASP A 862 21.13 -22.23 30.98
C ASP A 862 21.25 -20.77 31.45
N VAL A 863 21.56 -20.61 32.74
CA VAL A 863 21.71 -19.30 33.39
C VAL A 863 22.76 -18.42 32.70
N MET A 864 23.84 -19.00 32.16
CA MET A 864 24.89 -18.25 31.48
C MET A 864 24.37 -17.67 30.16
N PHE A 865 23.68 -18.48 29.37
CA PHE A 865 23.04 -18.00 28.14
C PHE A 865 21.97 -16.93 28.41
N VAL A 866 21.14 -17.12 29.45
CA VAL A 866 20.14 -16.12 29.86
C VAL A 866 20.83 -14.81 30.27
N ALA A 867 21.93 -14.88 31.00
CA ALA A 867 22.70 -13.71 31.44
C ALA A 867 23.36 -12.97 30.27
N ASP A 868 24.01 -13.68 29.35
CA ASP A 868 24.62 -13.09 28.15
C ASP A 868 23.56 -12.41 27.26
N THR A 869 22.43 -13.08 27.08
CA THR A 869 21.29 -12.54 26.32
C THR A 869 20.72 -11.30 27.00
N ALA A 870 20.56 -11.31 28.32
CA ALA A 870 20.12 -10.14 29.08
C ALA A 870 21.07 -8.95 28.86
N ASN A 871 22.38 -9.14 29.00
CA ASN A 871 23.36 -8.06 28.80
C ASN A 871 23.33 -7.48 27.38
N ALA A 872 23.19 -8.34 26.36
CA ALA A 872 23.03 -7.90 24.98
C ALA A 872 21.74 -7.06 24.79
N ILE A 873 20.62 -7.52 25.34
CA ILE A 873 19.33 -6.80 25.32
C ILE A 873 19.43 -5.45 26.03
N LEU A 874 20.06 -5.40 27.21
CA LEU A 874 20.20 -4.17 27.99
C LEU A 874 21.03 -3.13 27.24
N THR A 875 22.12 -3.55 26.60
CA THR A 875 22.91 -2.67 25.72
C THR A 875 22.06 -2.13 24.56
N ALA A 876 21.24 -2.99 23.93
CA ALA A 876 20.39 -2.61 22.81
C ALA A 876 19.20 -1.71 23.19
N LEU A 877 18.75 -1.73 24.45
CA LEU A 877 17.72 -0.81 24.96
C LEU A 877 18.19 0.64 25.01
N ASP A 878 19.50 0.90 25.06
CA ASP A 878 20.08 2.23 25.03
C ASP A 878 20.50 2.69 23.61
N ASP A 879 20.16 1.92 22.57
CA ASP A 879 20.54 2.24 21.19
C ASP A 879 19.83 3.50 20.66
N ARG A 880 20.51 4.23 19.76
CA ARG A 880 19.96 5.46 19.13
C ARG A 880 18.73 5.17 18.26
N SER A 881 18.67 4.00 17.65
CA SER A 881 17.59 3.59 16.75
C SER A 881 16.34 3.16 17.54
N PRO A 882 15.18 3.80 17.32
CA PRO A 882 13.94 3.39 17.98
C PRO A 882 13.49 1.98 17.57
N ASN A 883 13.90 1.49 16.40
CA ASN A 883 13.59 0.12 15.97
C ASN A 883 14.38 -0.92 16.78
N VAL A 884 15.67 -0.66 17.04
CA VAL A 884 16.51 -1.52 17.88
C VAL A 884 15.93 -1.57 19.29
N ARG A 885 15.64 -0.41 19.89
CA ARG A 885 15.04 -0.36 21.24
C ARG A 885 13.70 -1.08 21.32
N ALA A 886 12.88 -1.01 20.27
CA ALA A 886 11.60 -1.73 20.24
C ALA A 886 11.79 -3.26 20.22
N LYS A 887 12.76 -3.78 19.43
CA LYS A 887 13.08 -5.21 19.41
C LYS A 887 13.77 -5.68 20.68
N ALA A 888 14.62 -4.84 21.28
CA ALA A 888 15.24 -5.10 22.56
C ALA A 888 14.20 -5.16 23.70
N ALA A 889 13.25 -4.22 23.75
CA ALA A 889 12.19 -4.24 24.75
C ALA A 889 11.28 -5.47 24.62
N TRP A 890 10.91 -5.86 23.39
CA TRP A 890 10.17 -7.10 23.14
C TRP A 890 10.95 -8.33 23.63
N SER A 891 12.25 -8.39 23.32
CA SER A 891 13.13 -9.48 23.76
C SER A 891 13.30 -9.51 25.28
N LEU A 892 13.37 -8.35 25.94
CA LEU A 892 13.38 -8.24 27.40
C LEU A 892 12.09 -8.78 28.01
N GLY A 893 10.94 -8.46 27.40
CA GLY A 893 9.66 -9.04 27.77
C GLY A 893 9.73 -10.58 27.79
N ASN A 894 10.10 -11.20 26.66
CA ASN A 894 10.21 -12.66 26.55
C ASN A 894 11.19 -13.26 27.55
N LEU A 895 12.33 -12.61 27.76
CA LEU A 895 13.31 -13.04 28.75
C LEU A 895 12.70 -13.02 30.15
N THR A 896 11.98 -11.98 30.53
CA THR A 896 11.33 -11.93 31.85
C THR A 896 10.15 -12.90 31.99
N ASP A 897 9.40 -13.19 30.93
CA ASP A 897 8.40 -14.27 30.97
C ASP A 897 9.09 -15.61 31.23
N THR A 898 10.24 -15.83 30.59
CA THR A 898 11.07 -17.02 30.77
C THR A 898 11.54 -17.17 32.21
N LEU A 899 11.96 -16.08 32.86
CA LEU A 899 12.32 -16.10 34.28
C LEU A 899 11.15 -16.57 35.16
N ILE A 900 9.92 -16.13 34.87
CA ILE A 900 8.72 -16.56 35.61
C ILE A 900 8.40 -18.02 35.35
N VAL A 901 8.48 -18.48 34.09
CA VAL A 901 8.26 -19.89 33.74
C VAL A 901 9.27 -20.80 34.44
N ASN A 902 10.55 -20.42 34.47
CA ASN A 902 11.58 -21.20 35.16
C ASN A 902 11.40 -21.16 36.69
N MET A 903 10.99 -20.02 37.25
CA MET A 903 10.63 -19.92 38.67
C MET A 903 9.53 -20.93 39.05
N GLN A 904 8.57 -21.17 38.16
CA GLN A 904 7.48 -22.13 38.38
C GLN A 904 7.86 -23.59 38.09
N SER A 905 8.70 -23.84 37.07
CA SER A 905 9.00 -25.19 36.59
C SER A 905 10.29 -25.80 37.14
N VAL A 906 11.36 -25.01 37.29
CA VAL A 906 12.66 -25.43 37.83
C VAL A 906 12.73 -25.17 39.34
N GLY A 907 12.02 -24.14 39.81
CA GLY A 907 11.91 -23.81 41.23
C GLY A 907 12.95 -22.81 41.73
N LEU A 908 13.19 -22.80 43.05
CA LEU A 908 14.02 -21.80 43.73
C LEU A 908 15.51 -21.85 43.33
N GLU A 909 16.02 -22.99 42.86
CA GLU A 909 17.43 -23.16 42.51
C GLU A 909 17.85 -22.21 41.37
N PHE A 910 17.08 -22.16 40.28
CA PHE A 910 17.32 -21.24 39.17
C PHE A 910 17.32 -19.77 39.62
N GLN A 911 16.40 -19.41 40.50
CA GLN A 911 16.26 -18.04 40.98
C GLN A 911 17.41 -17.60 41.90
N GLN A 912 18.03 -18.54 42.62
CA GLN A 912 19.19 -18.29 43.47
C GLN A 912 20.50 -18.19 42.67
N GLU A 913 20.60 -18.90 41.54
CA GLU A 913 21.76 -18.83 40.66
C GLU A 913 21.80 -17.55 39.80
N PHE A 914 20.64 -16.90 39.61
CA PHE A 914 20.55 -15.68 38.82
C PHE A 914 21.21 -14.47 39.51
N SER A 915 22.04 -13.73 38.78
CA SER A 915 22.81 -12.62 39.34
C SER A 915 21.95 -11.45 39.83
N ASP A 916 22.08 -11.09 41.12
CA ASP A 916 21.48 -9.89 41.70
C ASP A 916 21.80 -8.60 40.93
N MET A 917 23.06 -8.43 40.50
CA MET A 917 23.47 -7.20 39.83
C MET A 917 22.85 -7.09 38.44
N LEU A 918 22.73 -8.22 37.74
CA LEU A 918 22.04 -8.27 36.46
C LEU A 918 20.54 -7.99 36.64
N LEU A 919 19.91 -8.61 37.64
CA LEU A 919 18.49 -8.38 37.97
C LEU A 919 18.21 -6.90 38.28
N LEU A 920 19.10 -6.27 39.06
CA LEU A 920 19.03 -4.84 39.37
C LEU A 920 19.16 -3.97 38.11
N ASN A 921 20.10 -4.28 37.22
CA ASN A 921 20.29 -3.57 35.96
C ASN A 921 19.09 -3.74 35.03
N MET A 922 18.50 -4.94 34.95
CA MET A 922 17.29 -5.19 34.19
C MET A 922 16.13 -4.35 34.68
N LEU A 923 15.92 -4.28 36.00
CA LEU A 923 14.86 -3.46 36.60
C LEU A 923 15.05 -1.98 36.26
N ARG A 924 16.28 -1.45 36.37
CA ARG A 924 16.60 -0.05 36.02
C ARG A 924 16.37 0.24 34.53
N SER A 925 16.86 -0.62 33.65
CA SER A 925 16.72 -0.43 32.20
C SER A 925 15.27 -0.55 31.73
N ALA A 926 14.51 -1.49 32.28
CA ALA A 926 13.07 -1.60 32.01
C ALA A 926 12.31 -0.35 32.48
N THR A 927 12.64 0.17 33.67
CA THR A 927 12.06 1.42 34.19
C THR A 927 12.36 2.59 33.27
N LYS A 928 13.61 2.75 32.84
CA LYS A 928 14.00 3.78 31.86
C LYS A 928 13.26 3.62 30.52
N ALA A 929 13.18 2.40 29.99
CA ALA A 929 12.53 2.10 28.72
C ALA A 929 11.00 2.33 28.75
N SER A 930 10.39 2.27 29.92
CA SER A 930 8.96 2.62 30.11
C SER A 930 8.66 4.11 29.86
N GLY A 931 9.68 4.97 29.81
CA GLY A 931 9.56 6.38 29.43
C GLY A 931 9.64 6.66 27.92
N ASP A 932 9.85 5.63 27.08
CA ASP A 932 9.96 5.79 25.62
C ASP A 932 8.56 5.70 24.94
N LYS A 933 8.54 5.63 23.60
CA LYS A 933 7.35 5.51 22.76
C LYS A 933 6.59 4.20 23.00
N ASP A 934 5.31 4.18 22.67
CA ASP A 934 4.37 3.08 22.95
C ASP A 934 4.88 1.67 22.58
N ARG A 935 5.60 1.51 21.46
CA ARG A 935 6.16 0.19 21.05
C ARG A 935 7.22 -0.35 22.01
N VAL A 936 8.06 0.53 22.56
CA VAL A 936 9.08 0.18 23.56
C VAL A 936 8.41 0.06 24.91
N LYS A 937 7.61 1.08 25.28
CA LYS A 937 6.93 1.22 26.56
C LYS A 937 6.05 0.02 26.89
N SER A 938 5.25 -0.47 25.93
CA SER A 938 4.37 -1.63 26.13
C SER A 938 5.11 -2.89 26.58
N ASN A 939 6.26 -3.20 25.98
CA ASN A 939 7.05 -4.37 26.37
C ASN A 939 7.88 -4.12 27.64
N ALA A 940 8.36 -2.88 27.83
CA ALA A 940 9.10 -2.50 29.03
C ALA A 940 8.25 -2.62 30.30
N VAL A 941 6.98 -2.18 30.28
CA VAL A 941 6.08 -2.32 31.45
C VAL A 941 5.73 -3.78 31.73
N ARG A 942 5.58 -4.62 30.69
CA ARG A 942 5.41 -6.07 30.85
C ARG A 942 6.62 -6.68 31.57
N ALA A 943 7.82 -6.34 31.14
CA ALA A 943 9.06 -6.77 31.79
C ALA A 943 9.16 -6.32 33.25
N LEU A 944 8.76 -5.08 33.58
CA LEU A 944 8.74 -4.59 34.96
C LEU A 944 7.86 -5.44 35.87
N GLY A 945 6.63 -5.76 35.46
CA GLY A 945 5.73 -6.59 36.25
C GLY A 945 6.31 -7.96 36.56
N ASN A 946 6.91 -8.61 35.57
CA ASN A 946 7.60 -9.90 35.73
C ASN A 946 8.81 -9.79 36.65
N LEU A 947 9.66 -8.78 36.48
CA LEU A 947 10.84 -8.59 37.33
C LEU A 947 10.46 -8.36 38.80
N LEU A 948 9.43 -7.55 39.05
CA LEU A 948 8.89 -7.33 40.39
C LEU A 948 8.30 -8.61 40.98
N HIS A 949 7.66 -9.44 40.17
CA HIS A 949 7.19 -10.76 40.60
C HIS A 949 8.35 -11.69 40.99
N PHE A 950 9.46 -11.63 40.25
CA PHE A 950 10.66 -12.46 40.43
C PHE A 950 11.58 -12.03 41.60
N LEU A 951 11.31 -10.91 42.30
CA LEU A 951 12.15 -10.48 43.43
C LEU A 951 12.00 -11.40 44.66
N GLN A 952 13.12 -11.72 45.29
CA GLN A 952 13.21 -12.55 46.50
C GLN A 952 13.39 -11.71 47.77
N PRO A 953 13.09 -12.26 48.98
CA PRO A 953 13.29 -11.56 50.25
C PRO A 953 14.71 -11.01 50.43
N GLY A 954 15.71 -11.79 49.98
CA GLY A 954 17.12 -11.37 50.02
C GLY A 954 17.44 -10.14 49.17
N HIS A 955 16.71 -9.92 48.06
CA HIS A 955 16.84 -8.71 47.24
C HIS A 955 16.19 -7.51 47.93
N LEU A 956 14.99 -7.70 48.50
CA LEU A 956 14.23 -6.64 49.16
C LEU A 956 14.92 -6.12 50.43
N GLY A 957 15.72 -6.96 51.10
CA GLY A 957 16.56 -6.56 52.23
C GLY A 957 17.81 -5.76 51.84
N LYS A 958 18.19 -5.71 50.55
CA LYS A 958 19.40 -5.00 50.08
C LYS A 958 19.06 -3.53 49.76
N PRO A 959 19.75 -2.55 50.38
CA PRO A 959 19.47 -1.12 50.15
C PRO A 959 19.49 -0.69 48.68
N VAL A 960 20.35 -1.32 47.87
CA VAL A 960 20.51 -1.01 46.44
C VAL A 960 19.27 -1.31 45.58
N PHE A 961 18.34 -2.16 46.04
CA PHE A 961 17.09 -2.48 45.34
C PHE A 961 15.92 -1.58 45.71
N VAL A 962 15.97 -0.89 46.86
CA VAL A 962 14.83 -0.13 47.41
C VAL A 962 14.36 0.97 46.46
N GLN A 963 15.29 1.83 46.01
CA GLN A 963 14.95 2.93 45.10
C GLN A 963 14.50 2.42 43.71
N PRO A 964 15.22 1.51 43.03
CA PRO A 964 14.78 0.98 41.74
C PRO A 964 13.41 0.28 41.76
N LEU A 965 13.07 -0.40 42.87
CA LEU A 965 11.74 -0.99 43.06
C LEU A 965 10.65 0.09 43.12
N GLN A 966 10.87 1.14 43.91
CA GLN A 966 9.91 2.25 44.02
C GLN A 966 9.73 2.97 42.68
N GLU A 967 10.81 3.21 41.94
CA GLU A 967 10.77 3.81 40.61
C GLU A 967 10.02 2.92 39.60
N ALA A 968 10.24 1.60 39.63
CA ALA A 968 9.52 0.64 38.80
C ALA A 968 8.02 0.62 39.09
N MET A 969 7.63 0.56 40.37
CA MET A 969 6.21 0.63 40.77
C MET A 969 5.58 1.94 40.32
N LYS A 970 6.25 3.07 40.53
CA LYS A 970 5.77 4.38 40.09
C LYS A 970 5.58 4.45 38.57
N ALA A 971 6.53 3.93 37.79
CA ALA A 971 6.43 3.91 36.33
C ALA A 971 5.21 3.10 35.83
N LEU A 972 4.89 1.98 36.48
CA LEU A 972 3.67 1.21 36.19
C LEU A 972 2.40 2.00 36.53
N ILE A 973 2.35 2.60 37.71
CA ILE A 973 1.20 3.41 38.19
C ILE A 973 0.96 4.60 37.26
N ASP A 974 2.00 5.36 36.94
CA ASP A 974 1.94 6.50 36.03
C ASP A 974 1.47 6.07 34.63
N THR A 975 1.85 4.88 34.18
CA THR A 975 1.41 4.34 32.89
C THR A 975 -0.06 3.93 32.88
N VAL A 976 -0.58 3.39 34.00
CA VAL A 976 -2.01 3.07 34.14
C VAL A 976 -2.86 4.35 34.15
N ARG A 977 -2.39 5.39 34.85
CA ARG A 977 -3.08 6.69 34.99
C ARG A 977 -3.00 7.56 33.75
N GLY A 978 -1.88 7.55 33.04
CA GLY A 978 -1.61 8.47 31.93
C GLY A 978 -2.37 8.14 30.63
N ASP A 979 -2.19 9.01 29.63
CA ASP A 979 -2.83 8.94 28.30
C ASP A 979 -2.11 7.99 27.33
N ALA A 980 -1.53 6.91 27.85
CA ALA A 980 -0.88 5.91 27.00
C ALA A 980 -1.91 5.16 26.14
N THR A 981 -1.45 4.57 25.02
CA THR A 981 -2.32 3.74 24.18
C THR A 981 -2.97 2.60 24.98
N MET A 982 -4.16 2.15 24.57
CA MET A 982 -4.89 1.10 25.28
C MET A 982 -4.06 -0.20 25.43
N LYS A 983 -3.22 -0.55 24.45
CA LYS A 983 -2.27 -1.68 24.56
C LYS A 983 -1.26 -1.49 25.69
N VAL A 984 -0.68 -0.30 25.83
CA VAL A 984 0.29 0.01 26.89
C VAL A 984 -0.39 -0.01 28.26
N ARG A 985 -1.59 0.59 28.39
CA ARG A 985 -2.37 0.58 29.65
C ARG A 985 -2.81 -0.83 30.04
N TRP A 986 -3.20 -1.65 29.06
CA TRP A 986 -3.51 -3.06 29.26
C TRP A 986 -2.29 -3.82 29.81
N ASN A 987 -1.11 -3.67 29.19
CA ASN A 987 0.13 -4.29 29.67
C ASN A 987 0.51 -3.77 31.07
N ALA A 988 0.30 -2.50 31.38
CA ALA A 988 0.62 -1.94 32.69
C ALA A 988 -0.31 -2.44 33.80
N CYS A 989 -1.61 -2.59 33.53
CA CYS A 989 -2.55 -3.22 34.47
C CYS A 989 -2.18 -4.69 34.72
N TYR A 990 -1.87 -5.43 33.64
CA TYR A 990 -1.36 -6.80 33.75
C TYR A 990 -0.07 -6.88 34.58
N ALA A 991 0.87 -5.97 34.35
CA ALA A 991 2.15 -5.91 35.06
C ALA A 991 2.00 -5.59 36.56
N LEU A 992 1.11 -4.66 36.93
CA LEU A 992 0.78 -4.42 38.35
C LEU A 992 0.19 -5.66 38.99
N GLY A 993 -0.74 -6.33 38.29
CA GLY A 993 -1.29 -7.59 38.75
C GLY A 993 -0.20 -8.64 38.98
N ASN A 994 0.73 -8.80 38.03
CA ASN A 994 1.81 -9.76 38.19
C ASN A 994 2.74 -9.41 39.36
N ALA A 995 3.06 -8.12 39.56
CA ALA A 995 3.82 -7.67 40.72
C ALA A 995 3.10 -8.03 42.04
N PHE A 996 1.77 -7.88 42.10
CA PHE A 996 0.98 -8.19 43.30
C PHE A 996 1.00 -9.66 43.71
N ARG A 997 1.35 -10.58 42.78
CA ARG A 997 1.54 -12.00 43.08
C ARG A 997 2.77 -12.27 43.95
N ASN A 998 3.69 -11.32 44.08
CA ASN A 998 4.86 -11.50 44.93
C ASN A 998 4.47 -11.38 46.42
N PRO A 999 4.59 -12.46 47.22
CA PRO A 999 4.28 -12.44 48.65
C PRO A 999 5.30 -11.63 49.47
N ASN A 1000 6.44 -11.27 48.89
CA ASN A 1000 7.51 -10.58 49.59
C ASN A 1000 7.41 -9.05 49.44
N LEU A 1001 6.63 -8.56 48.47
CA LEU A 1001 6.41 -7.12 48.33
C LEU A 1001 5.55 -6.58 49.49
N PRO A 1002 5.89 -5.40 50.04
CA PRO A 1002 5.18 -4.77 51.16
C PRO A 1002 3.85 -4.13 50.74
N LEU A 1003 2.99 -4.89 50.05
CA LEU A 1003 1.64 -4.48 49.68
C LEU A 1003 0.81 -4.10 50.90
N GLY A 1004 0.08 -2.99 50.81
CA GLY A 1004 -0.73 -2.44 51.90
C GLY A 1004 0.05 -1.58 52.89
N MET A 1005 1.38 -1.69 52.94
CA MET A 1005 2.23 -0.91 53.84
C MET A 1005 3.11 0.11 53.10
N ALA A 1006 3.54 -0.19 51.88
CA ALA A 1006 4.36 0.73 51.09
C ALA A 1006 3.56 1.92 50.57
N ILE A 1007 4.22 3.08 50.50
CA ILE A 1007 3.65 4.37 50.06
C ILE A 1007 2.97 4.27 48.69
N TRP A 1008 3.58 3.53 47.74
CA TRP A 1008 3.05 3.36 46.39
C TRP A 1008 1.83 2.42 46.32
N SER A 1009 1.52 1.66 47.38
CA SER A 1009 0.42 0.67 47.35
C SER A 1009 -0.93 1.35 47.15
N ASN A 1010 -1.19 2.43 47.92
CA ASN A 1010 -2.44 3.17 47.82
C ASN A 1010 -2.58 3.82 46.43
N GLU A 1011 -1.49 4.38 45.91
CA GLU A 1011 -1.49 4.96 44.57
C GLU A 1011 -1.79 3.93 43.48
N ALA A 1012 -1.25 2.71 43.60
CA ALA A 1012 -1.51 1.62 42.67
C ALA A 1012 -2.98 1.17 42.69
N TYR A 1013 -3.54 0.97 43.89
CA TYR A 1013 -4.96 0.63 44.02
C TYR A 1013 -5.86 1.73 43.46
N SER A 1014 -5.63 3.00 43.79
CA SER A 1014 -6.43 4.10 43.24
C SER A 1014 -6.31 4.21 41.71
N ALA A 1015 -5.12 3.94 41.15
CA ALA A 1015 -4.94 3.92 39.69
C ALA A 1015 -5.80 2.84 39.03
N LEU A 1016 -5.74 1.60 39.54
CA LEU A 1016 -6.52 0.48 39.03
C LEU A 1016 -8.03 0.68 39.23
N SER A 1017 -8.45 1.17 40.39
CA SER A 1017 -9.84 1.53 40.72
C SER A 1017 -10.40 2.62 39.79
N HIS A 1018 -9.59 3.62 39.43
CA HIS A 1018 -9.99 4.61 38.44
C HIS A 1018 -10.15 3.97 37.04
N VAL A 1019 -9.20 3.15 36.61
CA VAL A 1019 -9.22 2.57 35.27
C VAL A 1019 -10.35 1.55 35.07
N VAL A 1020 -10.67 0.74 36.10
CA VAL A 1020 -11.74 -0.26 36.01
C VAL A 1020 -13.13 0.38 35.86
N THR A 1021 -13.29 1.62 36.34
CA THR A 1021 -14.55 2.38 36.28
C THR A 1021 -14.63 3.30 35.06
N SER A 1022 -13.56 4.01 34.70
CA SER A 1022 -13.60 5.11 33.72
C SER A 1022 -13.11 4.76 32.31
N CYS A 1023 -12.33 3.67 32.14
CA CYS A 1023 -11.69 3.38 30.86
C CYS A 1023 -12.70 2.86 29.83
N LYS A 1024 -12.75 3.46 28.63
CA LYS A 1024 -13.66 3.02 27.56
C LYS A 1024 -13.35 1.62 27.01
N ASN A 1025 -12.11 1.16 27.13
CA ASN A 1025 -11.70 -0.13 26.58
C ASN A 1025 -11.89 -1.27 27.59
N PHE A 1026 -12.73 -2.25 27.25
CA PHE A 1026 -13.12 -3.30 28.19
C PHE A 1026 -11.99 -4.28 28.48
N LYS A 1027 -11.06 -4.51 27.55
CA LYS A 1027 -9.86 -5.32 27.84
C LYS A 1027 -9.02 -4.70 28.96
N VAL A 1028 -8.83 -3.38 28.95
CA VAL A 1028 -8.08 -2.68 30.00
C VAL A 1028 -8.83 -2.80 31.34
N ARG A 1029 -10.15 -2.59 31.35
CA ARG A 1029 -10.97 -2.77 32.56
C ARG A 1029 -10.87 -4.20 33.12
N ILE A 1030 -10.95 -5.22 32.26
CA ILE A 1030 -10.80 -6.64 32.64
C ILE A 1030 -9.46 -6.85 33.35
N LYS A 1031 -8.34 -6.41 32.77
CA LYS A 1031 -7.02 -6.60 33.40
C LYS A 1031 -6.85 -5.79 34.68
N SER A 1032 -7.46 -4.62 34.78
CA SER A 1032 -7.50 -3.86 36.02
C SER A 1032 -8.26 -4.62 37.12
N ALA A 1033 -9.44 -5.17 36.80
CA ALA A 1033 -10.23 -6.00 37.73
C ALA A 1033 -9.48 -7.27 38.16
N VAL A 1034 -8.77 -7.93 37.23
CA VAL A 1034 -7.87 -9.05 37.57
C VAL A 1034 -6.83 -8.59 38.60
N ALA A 1035 -6.10 -7.52 38.32
CA ALA A 1035 -5.05 -7.02 39.21
C ALA A 1035 -5.56 -6.70 40.63
N LEU A 1036 -6.74 -6.08 40.74
CA LEU A 1036 -7.40 -5.78 42.02
C LEU A 1036 -7.82 -7.04 42.81
N SER A 1037 -7.94 -8.19 42.16
CA SER A 1037 -8.33 -9.48 42.77
C SER A 1037 -7.17 -10.44 43.04
N ILE A 1038 -5.92 -10.02 42.82
CA ILE A 1038 -4.74 -10.87 43.01
C ILE A 1038 -4.29 -11.01 44.48
N PRO A 1039 -4.23 -9.94 45.30
CA PRO A 1039 -3.78 -10.06 46.69
C PRO A 1039 -4.71 -10.99 47.49
N VAL A 1040 -4.14 -12.02 48.12
CA VAL A 1040 -4.93 -13.11 48.74
C VAL A 1040 -5.29 -12.88 50.21
N THR A 1041 -4.75 -11.84 50.86
CA THR A 1041 -5.02 -11.53 52.28
C THR A 1041 -5.47 -10.08 52.46
N ARG A 1042 -6.26 -9.84 53.52
CA ARG A 1042 -6.88 -8.52 53.77
C ARG A 1042 -5.87 -7.41 54.05
N ASP A 1043 -4.81 -7.70 54.79
CA ASP A 1043 -3.75 -6.74 55.16
C ASP A 1043 -3.06 -6.13 53.94
N ARG A 1044 -3.03 -6.84 52.81
CA ARG A 1044 -2.42 -6.37 51.56
C ARG A 1044 -3.20 -5.28 50.83
N TYR A 1045 -4.45 -5.04 51.21
CA TYR A 1045 -5.27 -3.96 50.66
C TYR A 1045 -5.12 -2.63 51.42
N GLY A 1046 -4.27 -2.59 52.45
CA GLY A 1046 -4.07 -1.40 53.28
C GLY A 1046 -5.15 -1.22 54.34
N ASP A 1047 -5.49 0.02 54.67
CA ASP A 1047 -6.50 0.33 55.68
C ASP A 1047 -7.95 0.08 55.19
N ALA A 1048 -8.94 0.35 56.05
CA ALA A 1048 -10.36 0.20 55.70
C ALA A 1048 -10.79 1.17 54.58
N CYS A 1049 -10.19 2.35 54.50
CA CYS A 1049 -10.50 3.35 53.49
C CYS A 1049 -10.10 2.88 52.09
N MET A 1050 -8.90 2.32 51.95
CA MET A 1050 -8.39 1.81 50.67
C MET A 1050 -9.15 0.56 50.22
N PHE A 1051 -9.43 -0.37 51.14
CA PHE A 1051 -10.27 -1.54 50.81
C PHE A 1051 -11.65 -1.10 50.31
N ALA A 1052 -12.26 -0.13 51.00
CA ALA A 1052 -13.56 0.43 50.61
C ALA A 1052 -13.52 1.12 49.24
N GLU A 1053 -12.41 1.77 48.87
CA GLU A 1053 -12.22 2.35 47.53
C GLU A 1053 -12.21 1.27 46.44
N VAL A 1054 -11.42 0.20 46.62
CA VAL A 1054 -11.35 -0.91 45.67
C VAL A 1054 -12.72 -1.60 45.53
N TRP A 1055 -13.39 -1.87 46.65
CA TRP A 1055 -14.73 -2.44 46.67
C TRP A 1055 -15.73 -1.60 45.87
N ARG A 1056 -15.84 -0.30 46.19
CA ARG A 1056 -16.77 0.62 45.53
C ARG A 1056 -16.50 0.73 44.03
N ALA A 1057 -15.24 0.78 43.62
CA ALA A 1057 -14.86 0.84 42.21
C ALA A 1057 -15.29 -0.41 41.43
N LEU A 1058 -15.09 -1.60 41.99
CA LEU A 1058 -15.53 -2.85 41.35
C LEU A 1058 -17.06 -2.98 41.30
N ALA A 1059 -17.75 -2.62 42.38
CA ALA A 1059 -19.22 -2.63 42.42
C ALA A 1059 -19.82 -1.66 41.40
N GLN A 1060 -19.31 -0.42 41.35
CA GLN A 1060 -19.72 0.58 40.37
C GLN A 1060 -19.41 0.13 38.93
N ALA A 1061 -18.24 -0.47 38.69
CA ALA A 1061 -17.87 -0.96 37.36
C ALA A 1061 -18.80 -2.09 36.88
N LEU A 1062 -19.30 -2.93 37.80
CA LEU A 1062 -20.25 -4.00 37.49
C LEU A 1062 -21.65 -3.44 37.19
N GLU A 1063 -22.11 -2.47 37.96
CA GLU A 1063 -23.39 -1.78 37.76
C GLU A 1063 -23.47 -1.12 36.36
N HIS A 1064 -22.39 -0.49 35.92
CA HIS A 1064 -22.31 0.19 34.61
C HIS A 1064 -21.65 -0.68 33.52
N SER A 1065 -21.61 -2.00 33.69
CA SER A 1065 -20.92 -2.90 32.76
C SER A 1065 -21.62 -3.06 31.40
N GLU A 1066 -22.88 -2.65 31.30
CA GLU A 1066 -23.69 -2.69 30.06
C GLU A 1066 -23.69 -1.37 29.29
N GLU A 1067 -23.15 -0.30 29.87
CA GLU A 1067 -23.11 1.03 29.28
C GLU A 1067 -21.88 1.17 28.37
N THR A 1068 -22.06 1.01 27.05
CA THR A 1068 -21.01 1.31 26.05
C THR A 1068 -21.59 1.98 24.80
N GLU A 1069 -20.88 2.99 24.29
CA GLU A 1069 -21.18 3.65 23.03
C GLU A 1069 -20.51 2.95 21.82
N ASP A 1070 -19.52 2.07 22.07
CA ASP A 1070 -18.77 1.36 21.03
C ASP A 1070 -19.28 -0.09 20.87
N PHE A 1071 -19.90 -0.35 19.72
CA PHE A 1071 -20.44 -1.68 19.38
C PHE A 1071 -19.35 -2.77 19.36
N LEU A 1072 -18.10 -2.44 19.03
CA LEU A 1072 -17.00 -3.41 18.97
C LEU A 1072 -16.56 -3.90 20.37
N GLU A 1073 -16.87 -3.14 21.42
CA GLU A 1073 -16.58 -3.51 22.81
C GLU A 1073 -17.65 -4.46 23.39
N TYR A 1074 -18.83 -4.54 22.77
CA TYR A 1074 -19.94 -5.38 23.26
C TYR A 1074 -19.56 -6.87 23.36
N ARG A 1075 -18.66 -7.34 22.48
CA ARG A 1075 -18.11 -8.70 22.53
C ARG A 1075 -17.34 -9.03 23.81
N TYR A 1076 -16.90 -8.04 24.58
CA TYR A 1076 -16.14 -8.20 25.82
C TYR A 1076 -16.98 -7.98 27.09
N CYS A 1077 -18.24 -7.56 26.98
CA CYS A 1077 -19.13 -7.31 28.13
C CYS A 1077 -19.22 -8.53 29.06
N ALA A 1078 -19.43 -9.72 28.49
CA ALA A 1078 -19.57 -10.95 29.26
C ALA A 1078 -18.30 -11.27 30.06
N SER A 1079 -17.13 -11.19 29.43
CA SER A 1079 -15.83 -11.39 30.09
C SER A 1079 -15.58 -10.36 31.19
N LEU A 1080 -15.93 -9.09 30.96
CA LEU A 1080 -15.82 -8.03 31.97
C LEU A 1080 -16.69 -8.32 33.20
N ARG A 1081 -17.97 -8.64 33.02
CA ARG A 1081 -18.88 -8.98 34.12
C ARG A 1081 -18.41 -10.18 34.92
N THR A 1082 -17.98 -11.23 34.22
CA THR A 1082 -17.42 -12.45 34.83
C THR A 1082 -16.25 -12.11 35.74
N GLN A 1083 -15.31 -11.30 35.25
CA GLN A 1083 -14.14 -10.90 36.02
C GLN A 1083 -14.47 -9.99 37.21
N LEU A 1084 -15.41 -9.06 37.05
CA LEU A 1084 -15.86 -8.17 38.12
C LEU A 1084 -16.57 -8.95 39.23
N CYS A 1085 -17.43 -9.92 38.87
CA CYS A 1085 -18.07 -10.82 39.84
C CYS A 1085 -17.03 -11.63 40.62
N HIS A 1086 -16.05 -12.22 39.92
CA HIS A 1086 -14.94 -12.93 40.55
C HIS A 1086 -14.18 -12.03 41.54
N ALA A 1087 -13.85 -10.79 41.13
CA ALA A 1087 -13.13 -9.85 41.99
C ALA A 1087 -13.92 -9.44 43.25
N LEU A 1088 -15.24 -9.23 43.14
CA LEU A 1088 -16.11 -8.92 44.29
C LEU A 1088 -16.25 -10.11 45.24
N LEU A 1089 -16.44 -11.32 44.72
CA LEU A 1089 -16.49 -12.54 45.54
C LEU A 1089 -15.16 -12.78 46.27
N HIS A 1090 -14.04 -12.54 45.60
CA HIS A 1090 -12.71 -12.58 46.22
C HIS A 1090 -12.60 -11.60 47.40
N LEU A 1091 -12.97 -10.33 47.22
CA LEU A 1091 -12.93 -9.34 48.31
C LEU A 1091 -13.87 -9.69 49.47
N LEU A 1092 -15.06 -10.21 49.20
CA LEU A 1092 -15.97 -10.72 50.23
C LEU A 1092 -15.37 -11.88 51.01
N SER A 1093 -14.60 -12.75 50.36
CA SER A 1093 -13.98 -13.91 51.00
C SER A 1093 -12.86 -13.52 51.99
N ILE A 1094 -12.32 -12.30 51.88
CA ILE A 1094 -11.21 -11.81 52.72
C ILE A 1094 -11.57 -10.61 53.60
N CYS A 1095 -12.71 -9.94 53.42
CA CYS A 1095 -13.07 -8.74 54.19
C CYS A 1095 -13.05 -8.96 55.72
N ALA A 1096 -12.75 -7.90 56.47
CA ALA A 1096 -12.80 -7.81 57.93
C ALA A 1096 -14.03 -7.01 58.40
N LEU A 1097 -14.30 -7.00 59.72
CA LEU A 1097 -15.46 -6.30 60.29
C LEU A 1097 -15.48 -4.79 59.95
N ASP A 1098 -14.32 -4.14 59.94
CA ASP A 1098 -14.18 -2.71 59.63
C ASP A 1098 -14.53 -2.36 58.17
N ASP A 1099 -14.59 -3.35 57.27
CA ASP A 1099 -14.91 -3.15 55.85
C ASP A 1099 -16.41 -3.23 55.56
N LEU A 1100 -17.19 -3.86 56.45
CA LEU A 1100 -18.61 -4.12 56.25
C LEU A 1100 -19.45 -2.86 56.04
N PRO A 1101 -19.17 -1.69 56.68
CA PRO A 1101 -19.89 -0.46 56.37
C PRO A 1101 -19.78 -0.07 54.88
N ALA A 1102 -18.60 -0.25 54.28
CA ALA A 1102 -18.38 0.05 52.87
C ALA A 1102 -19.11 -0.93 51.95
N VAL A 1103 -19.09 -2.22 52.29
CA VAL A 1103 -19.84 -3.27 51.59
C VAL A 1103 -21.33 -2.95 51.63
N ARG A 1104 -21.90 -2.70 52.82
CA ARG A 1104 -23.31 -2.33 53.01
C ARG A 1104 -23.70 -1.09 52.20
N SER A 1105 -22.86 -0.06 52.19
CA SER A 1105 -23.15 1.19 51.47
C SER A 1105 -23.37 0.99 49.96
N SER A 1106 -22.75 -0.06 49.38
CA SER A 1106 -22.90 -0.43 47.97
C SER A 1106 -24.15 -1.27 47.71
N LEU A 1107 -24.83 -1.74 48.76
CA LEU A 1107 -26.06 -2.54 48.72
C LEU A 1107 -27.31 -1.69 49.01
N ASN A 1108 -27.32 -0.45 48.54
CA ASN A 1108 -28.50 0.43 48.60
C ASN A 1108 -29.66 -0.11 47.74
N ASP A 1109 -30.85 0.45 47.88
CA ASP A 1109 -32.07 -0.04 47.20
C ASP A 1109 -31.98 -0.08 45.66
N GLN A 1110 -31.12 0.75 45.05
CA GLN A 1110 -30.96 0.79 43.59
C GLN A 1110 -29.94 -0.24 43.10
N SER A 1111 -28.78 -0.33 43.76
CA SER A 1111 -27.65 -1.18 43.31
C SER A 1111 -27.76 -2.64 43.78
N ARG A 1112 -28.42 -2.91 44.92
CA ARG A 1112 -28.63 -4.26 45.47
C ARG A 1112 -29.24 -5.26 44.47
N PRO A 1113 -30.35 -4.96 43.77
CA PRO A 1113 -30.93 -5.91 42.81
C PRO A 1113 -30.03 -6.16 41.59
N ILE A 1114 -29.30 -5.16 41.12
CA ILE A 1114 -28.40 -5.26 39.96
C ILE A 1114 -27.20 -6.16 40.29
N LEU A 1115 -26.52 -5.90 41.41
CA LEU A 1115 -25.39 -6.71 41.85
C LEU A 1115 -25.80 -8.17 42.13
N LYS A 1116 -26.98 -8.37 42.73
CA LYS A 1116 -27.53 -9.71 42.98
C LYS A 1116 -27.73 -10.49 41.69
N ASP A 1117 -28.39 -9.88 40.69
CA ASP A 1117 -28.68 -10.53 39.41
C ASP A 1117 -27.39 -10.95 38.66
N PHE A 1118 -26.38 -10.08 38.61
CA PHE A 1118 -25.10 -10.45 38.00
C PHE A 1118 -24.38 -11.58 38.73
N LEU A 1119 -24.33 -11.56 40.06
CA LEU A 1119 -23.71 -12.63 40.87
C LEU A 1119 -24.46 -13.96 40.71
N VAL A 1120 -25.79 -13.94 40.70
CA VAL A 1120 -26.63 -15.13 40.50
C VAL A 1120 -26.39 -15.75 39.11
N ARG A 1121 -26.31 -14.94 38.06
CA ARG A 1121 -25.96 -15.41 36.70
C ARG A 1121 -24.56 -16.00 36.63
N TYR A 1122 -23.57 -15.32 37.23
CA TYR A 1122 -22.18 -15.80 37.27
C TYR A 1122 -22.07 -17.17 37.97
N LEU A 1123 -22.78 -17.38 39.07
CA LEU A 1123 -22.73 -18.64 39.84
C LEU A 1123 -23.49 -19.80 39.18
N SER A 1124 -24.42 -19.49 38.28
CA SER A 1124 -25.27 -20.50 37.62
C SER A 1124 -24.69 -20.96 36.28
N ASP A 1125 -23.95 -20.11 35.58
CA ASP A 1125 -23.36 -20.41 34.28
C ASP A 1125 -22.05 -21.21 34.43
N ARG A 1126 -22.13 -22.54 34.53
CA ARG A 1126 -20.96 -23.43 34.57
C ARG A 1126 -20.29 -23.67 33.20
N GLY A 1127 -20.66 -22.93 32.16
CA GLY A 1127 -20.45 -23.38 30.77
C GLY A 1127 -19.63 -22.50 29.83
N VAL A 1128 -19.20 -21.29 30.20
CA VAL A 1128 -18.45 -20.43 29.25
C VAL A 1128 -16.96 -20.47 29.58
N ALA A 1129 -16.33 -21.59 29.22
CA ALA A 1129 -14.91 -21.56 28.89
C ALA A 1129 -14.71 -20.53 27.76
N LEU A 1130 -13.73 -19.65 27.96
CA LEU A 1130 -13.30 -18.58 27.06
C LEU A 1130 -13.13 -19.07 25.62
N VAL A 1131 -14.17 -18.96 24.78
CA VAL A 1131 -14.01 -18.96 23.33
C VAL A 1131 -13.96 -17.50 22.89
N ALA A 1132 -12.78 -16.89 23.07
CA ALA A 1132 -12.46 -15.64 22.42
C ALA A 1132 -12.06 -15.97 20.97
N GLY A 1133 -12.99 -15.73 20.05
CA GLY A 1133 -12.76 -15.82 18.62
C GLY A 1133 -11.51 -15.02 18.19
N GLY A 1134 -10.64 -15.71 17.46
CA GLY A 1134 -9.46 -15.17 16.85
C GLY A 1134 -9.79 -14.11 15.80
N ASP A 1135 -9.07 -13.00 15.86
CA ASP A 1135 -8.59 -12.30 14.67
C ASP A 1135 -7.47 -11.33 15.07
N GLY A 1136 -6.32 -11.45 14.41
CA GLY A 1136 -5.21 -10.50 14.51
C GLY A 1136 -3.93 -11.08 15.12
N ALA A 1137 -3.01 -11.48 14.24
CA ALA A 1137 -1.64 -11.85 14.56
C ALA A 1137 -0.88 -10.73 15.30
N GLU A 1138 -0.66 -10.89 16.60
CA GLU A 1138 0.59 -10.52 17.30
C GLU A 1138 0.74 -11.50 18.47
N GLU A 1139 1.82 -12.29 18.43
CA GLU A 1139 2.21 -13.27 19.43
C GLU A 1139 2.53 -12.61 20.77
N ASP A 1140 1.76 -12.94 21.82
CA ASP A 1140 2.18 -12.90 23.23
C ASP A 1140 1.29 -13.95 23.94
N TYR A 1141 1.74 -15.21 23.91
CA TYR A 1141 1.10 -16.33 24.61
C TYR A 1141 1.58 -16.38 26.06
N THR A 1142 0.71 -15.99 26.99
CA THR A 1142 0.69 -16.49 28.37
C THR A 1142 -0.75 -16.33 28.90
N GLU A 1143 -1.66 -17.19 28.44
CA GLU A 1143 -2.94 -17.36 29.13
C GLU A 1143 -2.69 -18.19 30.39
N ASP A 1144 -2.46 -17.47 31.49
CA ASP A 1144 -2.44 -18.02 32.83
C ASP A 1144 -3.87 -18.46 33.18
N GLN A 1145 -4.18 -19.73 32.89
CA GLN A 1145 -5.43 -20.39 33.24
C GLN A 1145 -5.47 -20.58 34.76
N THR A 1146 -5.86 -19.55 35.50
CA THR A 1146 -6.28 -19.75 36.89
C THR A 1146 -7.59 -20.52 36.85
N ALA A 1147 -7.49 -21.83 37.13
CA ALA A 1147 -8.61 -22.74 37.28
C ALA A 1147 -9.73 -22.08 38.10
N THR A 1148 -10.90 -21.95 37.49
CA THR A 1148 -12.11 -21.46 38.16
C THR A 1148 -12.50 -22.46 39.25
N GLY A 1149 -12.06 -22.18 40.48
CA GLY A 1149 -12.64 -22.79 41.66
C GLY A 1149 -14.16 -22.62 41.65
N ASP A 1150 -14.89 -23.60 42.15
CA ASP A 1150 -16.35 -23.60 42.19
C ASP A 1150 -16.84 -22.34 42.93
N GLY A 1151 -17.29 -21.31 42.20
CA GLY A 1151 -17.61 -20.00 42.77
C GLY A 1151 -18.66 -20.07 43.89
N LEU A 1152 -19.52 -21.10 43.83
CA LEU A 1152 -20.50 -21.41 44.88
C LEU A 1152 -19.83 -21.93 46.16
N MET A 1153 -18.74 -22.69 46.05
CA MET A 1153 -17.95 -23.17 47.19
C MET A 1153 -17.25 -22.00 47.89
N VAL A 1154 -16.65 -21.08 47.13
CA VAL A 1154 -16.01 -19.87 47.67
C VAL A 1154 -17.03 -19.00 48.42
N LEU A 1155 -18.22 -18.81 47.85
CA LEU A 1155 -19.29 -18.04 48.47
C LEU A 1155 -19.85 -18.72 49.73
N SER A 1156 -20.00 -20.05 49.72
CA SER A 1156 -20.47 -20.83 50.89
C SER A 1156 -19.48 -20.75 52.06
N GLU A 1157 -18.19 -20.84 51.76
CA GLU A 1157 -17.13 -20.70 52.75
C GLU A 1157 -17.05 -19.27 53.31
N THR A 1158 -17.27 -18.27 52.44
CA THR A 1158 -17.36 -16.86 52.84
C THR A 1158 -18.53 -16.63 53.81
N LEU A 1159 -19.70 -17.20 53.52
CA LEU A 1159 -20.88 -17.15 54.40
C LEU A 1159 -20.60 -17.80 55.77
N ARG A 1160 -19.94 -18.96 55.78
CA ARG A 1160 -19.55 -19.64 57.03
C ARG A 1160 -18.67 -18.75 57.90
N ARG A 1161 -17.63 -18.17 57.31
CA ARG A 1161 -16.69 -17.25 57.97
C ARG A 1161 -17.39 -16.01 58.54
N LEU A 1162 -18.27 -15.37 57.75
CA LEU A 1162 -18.99 -14.17 58.20
C LEU A 1162 -20.00 -14.48 59.32
N LYS A 1163 -20.62 -15.66 59.32
CA LYS A 1163 -21.49 -16.13 60.42
C LYS A 1163 -20.73 -16.43 61.71
N GLU A 1164 -19.48 -16.89 61.60
CA GLU A 1164 -18.60 -17.06 62.76
C GLU A 1164 -18.28 -15.70 63.40
N LEU A 1165 -17.95 -14.69 62.60
CA LEU A 1165 -17.74 -13.31 63.06
C LEU A 1165 -18.99 -12.69 63.72
N GLN A 1166 -20.20 -13.08 63.30
CA GLN A 1166 -21.45 -12.62 63.90
C GLN A 1166 -21.60 -13.06 65.36
N ARG A 1167 -20.98 -14.17 65.76
CA ARG A 1167 -21.00 -14.66 67.15
C ARG A 1167 -20.06 -13.87 68.07
N GLU A 1168 -19.13 -13.09 67.49
CA GLU A 1168 -18.07 -12.38 68.20
C GLU A 1168 -18.26 -10.84 68.20
N ALA A 1169 -19.18 -10.30 67.39
CA ALA A 1169 -19.34 -8.85 67.17
C ALA A 1169 -20.19 -8.13 68.23
N VAL A 1170 -19.75 -6.94 68.66
CA VAL A 1170 -20.47 -5.99 69.56
C VAL A 1170 -21.37 -5.05 68.73
N THR A 1171 -22.37 -4.44 69.40
CA THR A 1171 -23.68 -3.96 68.89
C THR A 1171 -23.73 -3.12 67.61
N ASP A 1172 -22.73 -2.32 67.24
CA ASP A 1172 -22.82 -1.40 66.08
C ASP A 1172 -22.38 -2.02 64.75
N SER A 1173 -21.35 -2.88 64.73
CA SER A 1173 -20.93 -3.63 63.52
C SER A 1173 -21.88 -4.79 63.16
N SER A 1174 -22.84 -5.08 64.05
CA SER A 1174 -23.79 -6.18 63.94
C SER A 1174 -24.87 -5.96 62.86
N GLU A 1175 -25.31 -4.71 62.66
CA GLU A 1175 -26.34 -4.40 61.65
C GLU A 1175 -25.77 -4.42 60.22
N ASP A 1176 -24.54 -3.95 60.05
CA ASP A 1176 -23.84 -3.99 58.76
C ASP A 1176 -23.57 -5.44 58.34
N LEU A 1177 -23.05 -6.25 59.26
CA LEU A 1177 -22.83 -7.67 59.05
C LEU A 1177 -24.12 -8.41 58.70
N ARG A 1178 -25.22 -8.13 59.41
CA ARG A 1178 -26.52 -8.74 59.12
C ARG A 1178 -27.02 -8.41 57.73
N THR A 1179 -26.91 -7.15 57.30
CA THR A 1179 -27.35 -6.73 55.97
C THR A 1179 -26.55 -7.43 54.85
N VAL A 1180 -25.23 -7.57 55.04
CA VAL A 1180 -24.36 -8.28 54.08
C VAL A 1180 -24.67 -9.78 54.07
N LEU A 1181 -24.87 -10.41 55.23
CA LEU A 1181 -25.28 -11.82 55.33
C LEU A 1181 -26.61 -12.08 54.63
N ASP A 1182 -27.63 -11.24 54.88
CA ASP A 1182 -28.95 -11.35 54.24
C ASP A 1182 -28.81 -11.27 52.71
N PHE A 1183 -27.97 -10.37 52.19
CA PHE A 1183 -27.69 -10.25 50.75
C PHE A 1183 -27.00 -11.50 50.17
N LEU A 1184 -25.99 -12.04 50.84
CA LEU A 1184 -25.28 -13.23 50.33
C LEU A 1184 -26.15 -14.49 50.40
N GLU A 1185 -26.97 -14.63 51.44
CA GLU A 1185 -27.98 -15.72 51.53
C GLU A 1185 -29.02 -15.61 50.42
N ASP A 1186 -29.45 -14.38 50.09
CA ASP A 1186 -30.33 -14.12 48.95
C ASP A 1186 -29.68 -14.53 47.61
N VAL A 1187 -28.39 -14.26 47.41
CA VAL A 1187 -27.64 -14.64 46.20
C VAL A 1187 -27.52 -16.16 46.07
N VAL A 1188 -27.14 -16.86 47.15
CA VAL A 1188 -27.01 -18.32 47.14
C VAL A 1188 -28.34 -18.99 46.83
N ARG A 1189 -29.40 -18.61 47.54
CA ARG A 1189 -30.74 -19.18 47.36
C ARG A 1189 -31.22 -19.01 45.92
N ASP A 1190 -31.09 -17.82 45.35
CA ASP A 1190 -31.57 -17.56 43.99
C ASP A 1190 -30.69 -18.23 42.92
N ALA A 1191 -29.38 -18.38 43.14
CA ALA A 1191 -28.49 -19.14 42.27
C ALA A 1191 -28.80 -20.65 42.28
N GLU A 1192 -29.10 -21.23 43.44
CA GLU A 1192 -29.53 -22.62 43.56
C GLU A 1192 -30.87 -22.86 42.84
N VAL A 1193 -31.84 -21.95 43.00
CA VAL A 1193 -33.13 -22.01 42.29
C VAL A 1193 -32.95 -21.92 40.77
N MET A 1194 -32.09 -21.02 40.28
CA MET A 1194 -31.82 -20.89 38.85
C MET A 1194 -31.13 -22.13 38.28
N LYS A 1195 -30.18 -22.70 39.02
CA LYS A 1195 -29.51 -23.97 38.66
C LYS A 1195 -30.48 -25.16 38.63
N GLU A 1196 -31.43 -25.23 39.56
CA GLU A 1196 -32.49 -26.25 39.53
C GLU A 1196 -33.46 -26.06 38.35
N ALA A 1197 -33.73 -24.82 37.95
CA ALA A 1197 -34.55 -24.51 36.78
C ALA A 1197 -33.86 -24.91 35.46
N ASP A 1198 -32.57 -24.60 35.30
CA ASP A 1198 -31.78 -24.97 34.10
C ASP A 1198 -31.56 -26.49 33.98
N CYS A 1199 -31.38 -27.18 35.11
CA CYS A 1199 -31.36 -28.65 35.15
C CYS A 1199 -32.71 -29.26 34.70
N LYS A 1200 -33.85 -28.65 35.08
CA LYS A 1200 -35.18 -29.11 34.65
C LYS A 1200 -35.43 -28.87 33.17
N VAL A 1201 -34.95 -27.76 32.60
CA VAL A 1201 -35.08 -27.45 31.15
C VAL A 1201 -34.20 -28.38 30.30
N SER A 1202 -32.98 -28.71 30.76
CA SER A 1202 -32.07 -29.63 30.04
C SER A 1202 -32.55 -31.09 30.02
N ILE A 1203 -33.37 -31.51 31.00
CA ILE A 1203 -34.00 -32.83 31.02
C ILE A 1203 -35.16 -32.92 30.01
N PHE A 1204 -35.83 -31.81 29.69
CA PHE A 1204 -36.91 -31.78 28.71
C PHE A 1204 -36.44 -31.71 27.25
N THR A 1205 -35.22 -31.22 26.96
CA THR A 1205 -34.69 -31.13 25.59
C THR A 1205 -34.03 -32.43 25.08
N HIS A 1206 -33.76 -33.40 25.95
CA HIS A 1206 -33.24 -34.72 25.56
C HIS A 1206 -34.31 -35.80 25.31
N SER A 1207 -35.61 -35.48 25.42
CA SER A 1207 -36.70 -36.45 25.22
C SER A 1207 -37.33 -36.46 23.82
N GLU A 1208 -36.88 -35.61 22.87
CA GLU A 1208 -37.39 -35.62 21.49
C GLU A 1208 -36.24 -35.68 20.46
N ALA A 1209 -35.71 -36.88 20.24
CA ALA A 1209 -34.98 -37.22 19.03
C ALA A 1209 -35.62 -38.48 18.41
N PRO A 1210 -36.09 -38.44 17.15
CA PRO A 1210 -36.67 -39.62 16.51
C PRO A 1210 -35.54 -40.59 16.15
N GLN A 1211 -35.63 -41.81 16.66
CA GLN A 1211 -34.85 -42.95 16.17
C GLN A 1211 -35.09 -43.11 14.67
N LYS A 1212 -34.05 -42.93 13.86
CA LYS A 1212 -33.98 -43.49 12.50
C LYS A 1212 -33.00 -44.66 12.51
N SER A 1213 -33.58 -45.83 12.27
CA SER A 1213 -32.93 -47.09 11.95
C SER A 1213 -32.36 -47.09 10.51
N ASN A 1214 -31.21 -47.74 10.38
CA ASN A 1214 -30.46 -48.14 9.18
C ASN A 1214 -29.70 -47.06 8.40
#